data_AF-A0A835L1Z1-F1
#
_entry.id   AF-A0A835L1Z1-F1
#
_cell.length_a   1.000
_cell.length_b   1.000
_cell.length_c   1.000
_cell.angle_alpha   90.00
_cell.angle_beta   90.00
_cell.angle_gamma   90.00
#
_symmetry.space_group_name_H-M   'P 1'
#
loop_
_entity.id
_entity.type
_entity.pdbx_description
1 polymer ?
#
loop_
_entity_poly.entity_id
_entity_poly.type
_entity_poly.pdbx_seq_one_letter_code
_entity_poly.pdbx_strand_id
1 'polypeptide(L)'
;MALLVWFCFCSLFGAALSCEAYIKTNQWPGRSLIVQMFEWKWLDIADECERFLGPKGFGAVQTSPASENLILNLDGGIRPWYERYQVMSYNLVTRSGDEADFLNMTTRCNKVGVRIYVDVVFNHMTIPHNNSVGTGGSTADPDNYSYPGVPYTKEHFNFPVCEVTDYTNATEVRVCQLGGLQDLNQTSPYVRQKITEYLNKLIDLGVAGFRVDAAKHMWPEDLNEIYKRLNNLNMNHGFRRNSRPYIYQEVAKDGVVTYMEYKDMGDVTEFTAGAELALIFSGRKPLKTLSSWGTTALDMMPSDNAVIFVDNHDTQRNGFILTYKNETLYKAAIAFLLAHPYGQPRMTSSFSFYSFDQGPPADSDGNIVSPVINEDGSCAEGWVCEHRWPSVYRMVRFRNEVHNTAVTNWWSNGNNHFAFSLGRKGFIVFNTEGIELNEELQTGLPAGTYCDIISGQKEGSVCTGKNVTVSSNGAAVITLSGVGQELHLAIHVGDENMALLVWLCFCSLFGAAFSCEAYIKTNQWPGRSVIVQMFEWKWLDIADECERFLGPKGFGAVQTSPASENLLLHNDAGIRTWYERYQVMSYNLVTRSGDEADFLNMTTRCNKVGVRVYVDVVFNHMTGDHETNIGTGGSTADTDTWSYPGVPYTQEHFHHPICDINDYGNATEVRICQLSGLKDLNQTMPYVRQKIINFLNNLIDLGAAGIRVDAAKHMWPEDLNEIYRRLNNLNMNHGFRRNSRPYIYQEVSKGGAVTFEEYKDLGDVTEFTAGAELALIFSGQKPLKTLASWGTTALDMMPSENAVIFVDNHDTQRNGFILTYKNETLYKAAIAFLLAHPYGQPRMTSSYYFTDFEQGPPADTDENIISPVINEEQMCDGGWVCEHRWAPVYRMVAFRNVVHNTAVTNWWDNGNNQIAFALGKKGFIVFNTEGTELNRQFQTGLPAGTYCDIISGQKEGSVCTGKNVTVSSTGAAIITLSGVGQELHLAIHVGDEVGSKA
;
A
#
# COMPACT_ATOMS: atom_id res chain seq x y z
N MET A 1 17.75 -10.23 -29.56
CA MET A 1 17.81 -8.88 -28.99
C MET A 1 16.42 -8.29 -28.77
N ALA A 2 15.50 -8.30 -29.75
CA ALA A 2 14.10 -7.89 -29.56
C ALA A 2 13.31 -8.75 -28.54
N LEU A 3 13.58 -10.06 -28.45
CA LEU A 3 12.96 -10.95 -27.44
C LEU A 3 13.42 -10.71 -25.99
N LEU A 4 14.60 -10.12 -25.78
CA LEU A 4 15.14 -9.82 -24.44
C LEU A 4 14.59 -8.51 -23.88
N VAL A 5 14.31 -7.55 -24.76
CA VAL A 5 13.64 -6.28 -24.42
C VAL A 5 12.18 -6.53 -24.03
N TRP A 6 11.50 -7.48 -24.69
CA TRP A 6 10.12 -7.86 -24.36
C TRP A 6 10.00 -8.63 -23.03
N PHE A 7 11.00 -9.48 -22.71
CA PHE A 7 11.07 -10.20 -21.43
C PHE A 7 11.31 -9.29 -20.21
N CYS A 8 11.98 -8.16 -20.39
CA CYS A 8 12.15 -7.15 -19.33
C CYS A 8 10.87 -6.32 -19.13
N PHE A 9 10.15 -5.99 -20.21
CA PHE A 9 8.87 -5.27 -20.13
C PHE A 9 7.77 -6.11 -19.45
N CYS A 10 7.63 -7.40 -19.78
CA CYS A 10 6.64 -8.27 -19.13
C CYS A 10 6.96 -8.59 -17.66
N SER A 11 8.24 -8.58 -17.26
CA SER A 11 8.64 -8.85 -15.87
C SER A 11 8.48 -7.63 -14.95
N LEU A 12 8.62 -6.41 -15.48
CA LEU A 12 8.28 -5.16 -14.76
C LEU A 12 6.77 -4.99 -14.56
N PHE A 13 5.94 -5.27 -15.57
CA PHE A 13 4.48 -5.27 -15.43
C PHE A 13 3.97 -6.38 -14.49
N GLY A 14 4.53 -7.59 -14.57
CA GLY A 14 4.18 -8.70 -13.67
C GLY A 14 4.58 -8.49 -12.21
N ALA A 15 5.61 -7.68 -11.94
CA ALA A 15 6.03 -7.29 -10.59
C ALA A 15 5.23 -6.11 -10.01
N ALA A 16 4.71 -5.21 -10.85
CA ALA A 16 3.81 -4.14 -10.41
C ALA A 16 2.42 -4.70 -10.03
N LEU A 17 1.88 -5.63 -10.84
CA LEU A 17 0.61 -6.33 -10.58
C LEU A 17 0.68 -7.24 -9.33
N SER A 18 1.85 -7.79 -8.98
CA SER A 18 2.04 -8.61 -7.77
C SER A 18 2.02 -7.82 -6.46
N CYS A 19 2.39 -6.54 -6.54
CA CYS A 19 2.37 -5.61 -5.41
C CYS A 19 0.92 -5.16 -5.15
N GLU A 20 0.14 -4.85 -6.19
CA GLU A 20 -1.20 -4.24 -6.08
C GLU A 20 -2.29 -5.12 -5.45
N ALA A 21 -2.43 -6.38 -5.88
CA ALA A 21 -3.45 -7.29 -5.33
C ALA A 21 -3.17 -7.68 -3.87
N TYR A 22 -1.88 -7.84 -3.51
CA TYR A 22 -1.42 -8.14 -2.17
C TYR A 22 -1.64 -6.97 -1.20
N ILE A 23 -1.36 -5.73 -1.62
CA ILE A 23 -1.54 -4.54 -0.76
C ILE A 23 -3.02 -4.35 -0.48
N LYS A 24 -3.84 -4.47 -1.53
CA LYS A 24 -5.27 -4.24 -1.45
C LYS A 24 -5.94 -5.16 -0.44
N THR A 25 -5.57 -6.43 -0.44
CA THR A 25 -6.16 -7.46 0.45
C THR A 25 -5.44 -7.59 1.80
N ASN A 26 -4.25 -6.99 1.96
CA ASN A 26 -3.36 -7.15 3.11
C ASN A 26 -2.88 -8.60 3.36
N GLN A 27 -3.10 -9.55 2.43
CA GLN A 27 -2.64 -10.94 2.52
C GLN A 27 -1.11 -11.01 2.55
N TRP A 28 -0.48 -12.14 2.85
CA TRP A 28 0.97 -12.29 2.76
C TRP A 28 1.44 -12.57 1.32
N PRO A 29 2.67 -12.21 0.91
CA PRO A 29 3.10 -12.43 -0.47
C PRO A 29 3.13 -13.93 -0.78
N GLY A 30 2.70 -14.31 -1.98
CA GLY A 30 2.63 -15.71 -2.39
C GLY A 30 1.52 -16.52 -1.69
N ARG A 31 0.55 -15.85 -1.07
CA ARG A 31 -0.67 -16.47 -0.55
C ARG A 31 -1.87 -15.87 -1.23
N SER A 32 -2.84 -16.73 -1.50
CA SER A 32 -4.09 -16.37 -2.16
C SER A 32 -5.22 -17.24 -1.62
N LEU A 33 -6.44 -16.94 -2.03
CA LEU A 33 -7.69 -17.52 -1.52
C LEU A 33 -8.10 -17.07 -0.12
N ILE A 34 -9.36 -16.64 -0.04
CA ILE A 34 -10.11 -16.40 1.20
C ILE A 34 -10.93 -17.67 1.49
N VAL A 35 -10.87 -18.19 2.70
CA VAL A 35 -11.79 -19.26 3.14
C VAL A 35 -12.84 -18.70 4.08
N GLN A 36 -14.13 -18.83 3.74
CA GLN A 36 -15.21 -18.53 4.66
C GLN A 36 -15.36 -19.70 5.64
N MET A 37 -14.88 -19.51 6.87
CA MET A 37 -14.96 -20.48 7.95
C MET A 37 -16.31 -20.33 8.65
N PHE A 38 -17.37 -20.74 7.94
CA PHE A 38 -18.75 -20.43 8.30
C PHE A 38 -19.13 -21.18 9.59
N GLU A 39 -19.52 -20.41 10.61
CA GLU A 39 -19.92 -20.87 11.95
C GLU A 39 -18.82 -21.53 12.80
N TRP A 40 -17.54 -21.43 12.42
CA TRP A 40 -16.47 -21.96 13.26
C TRP A 40 -16.28 -21.12 14.54
N LYS A 41 -15.82 -21.75 15.63
CA LYS A 41 -15.39 -21.02 16.82
C LYS A 41 -14.06 -20.31 16.58
N TRP A 42 -13.84 -19.18 17.24
CA TRP A 42 -12.64 -18.38 17.03
C TRP A 42 -11.36 -19.13 17.40
N LEU A 43 -11.37 -19.89 18.49
CA LEU A 43 -10.22 -20.74 18.86
C LEU A 43 -9.97 -21.88 17.86
N ASP A 44 -11.02 -22.47 17.27
CA ASP A 44 -10.85 -23.50 16.24
C ASP A 44 -10.24 -22.89 14.96
N ILE A 45 -10.63 -21.66 14.60
CA ILE A 45 -10.01 -20.91 13.50
C ILE A 45 -8.53 -20.60 13.81
N ALA A 46 -8.23 -20.20 15.04
CA ALA A 46 -6.86 -19.91 15.48
C ALA A 46 -5.95 -21.14 15.31
N ASP A 47 -6.42 -22.30 15.78
CA ASP A 47 -5.72 -23.58 15.61
C ASP A 47 -5.60 -23.95 14.14
N GLU A 48 -6.66 -23.76 13.36
CA GLU A 48 -6.69 -24.05 11.92
C GLU A 48 -5.71 -23.18 11.12
N CYS A 49 -5.56 -21.90 11.48
CA CYS A 49 -4.57 -20.99 10.92
C CYS A 49 -3.15 -21.55 11.06
N GLU A 50 -2.78 -22.00 12.27
CA GLU A 50 -1.44 -22.48 12.57
C GLU A 50 -1.17 -23.87 12.02
N ARG A 51 -2.11 -24.81 12.19
CA ARG A 51 -1.90 -26.22 11.86
C ARG A 51 -2.11 -26.53 10.38
N PHE A 52 -2.83 -25.69 9.63
CA PHE A 52 -3.22 -26.00 8.26
C PHE A 52 -3.20 -24.82 7.30
N LEU A 53 -3.99 -23.77 7.52
CA LEU A 53 -4.16 -22.70 6.51
C LEU A 53 -2.84 -21.98 6.22
N GLY A 54 -2.09 -21.62 7.25
CA GLY A 54 -0.77 -21.01 7.12
C GLY A 54 0.21 -21.93 6.37
N PRO A 55 0.45 -23.17 6.85
CA PRO A 55 1.31 -24.14 6.17
C PRO A 55 0.90 -24.48 4.73
N LYS A 56 -0.40 -24.42 4.40
CA LYS A 56 -0.92 -24.69 3.05
C LYS A 56 -1.03 -23.45 2.16
N GLY A 57 -0.67 -22.28 2.65
CA GLY A 57 -0.55 -21.05 1.85
C GLY A 57 -1.86 -20.32 1.58
N PHE A 58 -2.88 -20.50 2.42
CA PHE A 58 -4.11 -19.70 2.35
C PHE A 58 -3.84 -18.25 2.76
N GLY A 59 -4.51 -17.30 2.09
CA GLY A 59 -4.29 -15.87 2.31
C GLY A 59 -5.08 -15.30 3.50
N ALA A 60 -6.34 -15.71 3.66
CA ALA A 60 -7.22 -15.14 4.68
C ALA A 60 -8.40 -16.05 5.06
N VAL A 61 -9.00 -15.76 6.21
CA VAL A 61 -10.27 -16.32 6.69
C VAL A 61 -11.34 -15.22 6.69
N GLN A 62 -12.50 -15.50 6.10
CA GLN A 62 -13.74 -14.78 6.40
C GLN A 62 -14.43 -15.47 7.60
N THR A 63 -14.65 -14.76 8.70
CA THR A 63 -15.42 -15.29 9.85
C THR A 63 -16.90 -15.00 9.68
N SER A 64 -17.77 -15.76 10.35
CA SER A 64 -19.18 -15.36 10.56
C SER A 64 -19.27 -14.07 11.41
N PRO A 65 -20.47 -13.44 11.51
CA PRO A 65 -20.63 -12.17 12.21
C PRO A 65 -20.12 -12.16 13.65
N ALA A 66 -19.34 -11.14 14.00
CA ALA A 66 -18.70 -11.03 15.32
C ALA A 66 -19.51 -10.24 16.36
N SER A 67 -20.52 -9.49 15.92
CA SER A 67 -21.44 -8.76 16.79
C SER A 67 -22.35 -9.70 17.57
N GLU A 68 -22.70 -9.32 18.80
CA GLU A 68 -23.71 -9.98 19.61
C GLU A 68 -25.02 -10.08 18.83
N ASN A 69 -25.52 -11.30 18.73
CA ASN A 69 -26.68 -11.63 17.92
C ASN A 69 -27.81 -12.21 18.77
N LEU A 70 -29.02 -12.17 18.22
CA LEU A 70 -30.20 -12.76 18.85
C LEU A 70 -30.00 -14.27 19.06
N ILE A 71 -30.44 -14.77 20.23
CA ILE A 71 -30.62 -16.20 20.44
C ILE A 71 -31.99 -16.58 19.89
N LEU A 72 -32.03 -17.30 18.76
CA LEU A 72 -33.27 -17.74 18.13
C LEU A 72 -33.43 -19.26 18.30
N ASN A 73 -34.56 -19.68 18.86
CA ASN A 73 -34.93 -21.09 18.98
C ASN A 73 -36.20 -21.34 18.16
N LEU A 74 -36.07 -22.13 17.09
CA LEU A 74 -37.20 -22.58 16.28
C LEU A 74 -37.80 -23.87 16.86
N ASP A 75 -38.94 -24.27 16.29
CA ASP A 75 -39.59 -25.54 16.61
C ASP A 75 -38.60 -26.71 16.52
N GLY A 76 -38.67 -27.62 17.49
CA GLY A 76 -37.73 -28.74 17.60
C GLY A 76 -36.38 -28.39 18.25
N GLY A 77 -36.23 -27.18 18.82
CA GLY A 77 -35.01 -26.78 19.52
C GLY A 77 -33.86 -26.39 18.58
N ILE A 78 -34.17 -26.04 17.34
CA ILE A 78 -33.18 -25.69 16.32
C ILE A 78 -32.74 -24.23 16.52
N ARG A 79 -31.43 -24.01 16.66
CA ARG A 79 -30.82 -22.69 16.56
C ARG A 79 -30.31 -22.43 15.15
N PRO A 80 -30.97 -21.56 14.36
CA PRO A 80 -30.65 -21.40 12.95
C PRO A 80 -29.39 -20.57 12.73
N TRP A 81 -28.66 -20.84 11.64
CA TRP A 81 -27.44 -20.10 11.29
C TRP A 81 -27.68 -18.60 11.08
N TYR A 82 -28.85 -18.24 10.54
CA TYR A 82 -29.18 -16.84 10.25
C TYR A 82 -29.49 -16.03 11.53
N GLU A 83 -29.52 -16.65 12.71
CA GLU A 83 -29.61 -15.92 13.99
C GLU A 83 -28.44 -14.92 14.15
N ARG A 84 -27.27 -15.20 13.54
CA ARG A 84 -26.08 -14.33 13.57
C ARG A 84 -26.22 -13.06 12.76
N TYR A 85 -27.16 -13.03 11.83
CA TYR A 85 -27.46 -11.86 11.00
C TYR A 85 -28.56 -10.98 11.62
N GLN A 86 -28.96 -11.28 12.87
CA GLN A 86 -29.88 -10.46 13.65
C GLN A 86 -29.13 -9.84 14.84
N VAL A 87 -28.66 -8.61 14.64
CA VAL A 87 -27.79 -7.91 15.60
C VAL A 87 -28.57 -7.42 16.82
N MET A 88 -28.06 -7.73 18.01
CA MET A 88 -28.58 -7.24 19.30
C MET A 88 -27.72 -6.13 19.88
N SER A 89 -26.40 -6.25 19.74
CA SER A 89 -25.45 -5.20 20.09
C SER A 89 -24.12 -5.35 19.35
N TYR A 90 -23.21 -4.41 19.55
CA TYR A 90 -21.83 -4.49 19.02
C TYR A 90 -20.84 -5.10 20.02
N ASN A 91 -21.32 -5.76 21.08
CA ASN A 91 -20.47 -6.58 21.95
C ASN A 91 -19.92 -7.80 21.16
N LEU A 92 -18.72 -8.27 21.50
CA LEU A 92 -18.09 -9.40 20.83
C LEU A 92 -18.31 -10.70 21.61
N VAL A 93 -19.57 -11.09 21.77
CA VAL A 93 -19.96 -12.34 22.43
C VAL A 93 -20.95 -13.04 21.51
N THR A 94 -20.54 -14.16 20.93
CA THR A 94 -21.33 -14.92 19.95
C THR A 94 -21.25 -16.40 20.24
N ARG A 95 -21.94 -17.21 19.43
CA ARG A 95 -21.79 -18.67 19.48
C ARG A 95 -20.34 -19.14 19.19
N SER A 96 -19.52 -18.31 18.54
CA SER A 96 -18.12 -18.61 18.22
C SER A 96 -17.13 -18.37 19.37
N GLY A 97 -17.53 -17.68 20.45
CA GLY A 97 -16.67 -17.36 21.60
C GLY A 97 -16.94 -15.97 22.17
N ASP A 98 -15.96 -15.44 22.93
CA ASP A 98 -15.93 -14.07 23.44
C ASP A 98 -14.81 -13.18 22.84
N GLU A 99 -14.72 -11.91 23.28
CA GLU A 99 -13.73 -10.96 22.78
C GLU A 99 -12.28 -11.41 22.97
N ALA A 100 -11.99 -12.14 24.05
CA ALA A 100 -10.66 -12.66 24.33
C ALA A 100 -10.31 -13.77 23.34
N ASP A 101 -11.25 -14.67 23.04
CA ASP A 101 -11.09 -15.69 22.01
C ASP A 101 -10.92 -15.07 20.62
N PHE A 102 -11.66 -14.00 20.33
CA PHE A 102 -11.54 -13.26 19.08
C PHE A 102 -10.14 -12.64 18.91
N LEU A 103 -9.63 -11.95 19.93
CA LEU A 103 -8.27 -11.39 19.93
C LEU A 103 -7.21 -12.48 19.81
N ASN A 104 -7.41 -13.62 20.45
CA ASN A 104 -6.50 -14.76 20.37
C ASN A 104 -6.42 -15.29 18.94
N MET A 105 -7.57 -15.47 18.28
CA MET A 105 -7.66 -15.87 16.88
C MET A 105 -6.95 -14.90 15.95
N THR A 106 -7.27 -13.61 16.00
CA THR A 106 -6.66 -12.60 15.12
C THR A 106 -5.14 -12.55 15.32
N THR A 107 -4.67 -12.57 16.56
CA THR A 107 -3.23 -12.55 16.90
C THR A 107 -2.51 -13.76 16.32
N ARG A 108 -3.02 -14.97 16.56
CA ARG A 108 -2.40 -16.22 16.10
C ARG A 108 -2.43 -16.36 14.58
N CYS A 109 -3.56 -16.07 13.95
CA CYS A 109 -3.68 -16.12 12.50
C CYS A 109 -2.75 -15.11 11.80
N ASN A 110 -2.72 -13.85 12.26
CA ASN A 110 -1.83 -12.84 11.68
C ASN A 110 -0.36 -13.22 11.80
N LYS A 111 0.05 -13.82 12.94
CA LYS A 111 1.43 -14.27 13.18
C LYS A 111 1.89 -15.33 12.17
N VAL A 112 1.00 -16.21 11.71
CA VAL A 112 1.31 -17.24 10.71
C VAL A 112 0.97 -16.83 9.27
N GLY A 113 0.65 -15.55 9.06
CA GLY A 113 0.41 -14.96 7.75
C GLY A 113 -0.96 -15.27 7.14
N VAL A 114 -1.97 -15.56 7.97
CA VAL A 114 -3.36 -15.73 7.55
C VAL A 114 -4.16 -14.53 8.08
N ARG A 115 -4.71 -13.72 7.19
CA ARG A 115 -5.47 -12.52 7.59
C ARG A 115 -6.90 -12.85 8.00
N ILE A 116 -7.50 -12.02 8.85
CA ILE A 116 -8.90 -12.15 9.26
C ILE A 116 -9.74 -11.07 8.59
N TYR A 117 -10.78 -11.49 7.88
CA TYR A 117 -11.85 -10.62 7.40
C TYR A 117 -13.14 -10.95 8.14
N VAL A 118 -13.77 -9.95 8.73
CA VAL A 118 -14.98 -10.17 9.53
C VAL A 118 -16.20 -9.92 8.67
N ASP A 119 -17.17 -10.82 8.71
CA ASP A 119 -18.52 -10.55 8.23
C ASP A 119 -19.20 -9.56 9.19
N VAL A 120 -19.60 -8.39 8.69
CA VAL A 120 -20.13 -7.31 9.53
C VAL A 120 -21.54 -6.95 9.07
N VAL A 121 -22.45 -6.94 10.04
CA VAL A 121 -23.87 -6.66 9.84
C VAL A 121 -24.20 -5.33 10.51
N PHE A 122 -24.51 -4.32 9.70
CA PHE A 122 -24.88 -2.99 10.21
C PHE A 122 -25.90 -2.26 9.32
N ASN A 123 -26.50 -2.96 8.35
CA ASN A 123 -27.69 -2.46 7.67
C ASN A 123 -28.89 -2.40 8.63
N HIS A 124 -29.06 -3.46 9.42
CA HIS A 124 -30.26 -3.71 10.20
C HIS A 124 -29.94 -4.28 11.59
N MET A 125 -30.97 -4.37 12.44
CA MET A 125 -30.96 -5.07 13.71
C MET A 125 -31.78 -6.38 13.61
N THR A 126 -32.55 -6.77 14.63
CA THR A 126 -33.34 -8.02 14.61
C THR A 126 -34.72 -7.83 13.99
N ILE A 127 -35.43 -8.91 13.65
CA ILE A 127 -36.91 -8.84 13.50
C ILE A 127 -37.58 -8.88 14.90
N PRO A 128 -38.88 -8.53 15.01
CA PRO A 128 -39.61 -8.70 16.27
C PRO A 128 -39.78 -10.16 16.71
N HIS A 129 -39.29 -10.46 17.91
CA HIS A 129 -39.43 -11.76 18.57
C HIS A 129 -39.81 -11.58 20.04
N ASN A 130 -40.64 -12.50 20.54
CA ASN A 130 -40.97 -12.59 21.97
C ASN A 130 -39.69 -12.86 22.78
N ASN A 131 -39.38 -12.03 23.77
CA ASN A 131 -38.18 -12.13 24.61
C ASN A 131 -36.86 -12.08 23.82
N SER A 132 -36.58 -10.94 23.18
CA SER A 132 -35.34 -10.71 22.43
C SER A 132 -34.14 -10.56 23.37
N VAL A 133 -33.33 -11.62 23.47
CA VAL A 133 -32.09 -11.69 24.28
C VAL A 133 -30.92 -12.10 23.39
N GLY A 134 -29.83 -11.34 23.48
CA GLY A 134 -28.61 -11.57 22.74
C GLY A 134 -27.68 -12.57 23.42
N THR A 135 -26.73 -13.11 22.65
CA THR A 135 -25.71 -14.06 23.11
C THR A 135 -24.80 -13.53 24.23
N GLY A 136 -24.69 -12.20 24.37
CA GLY A 136 -23.97 -11.50 25.44
C GLY A 136 -24.87 -11.01 26.58
N GLY A 137 -26.15 -11.35 26.56
CA GLY A 137 -27.13 -10.97 27.58
C GLY A 137 -27.83 -9.63 27.36
N SER A 138 -27.56 -8.93 26.24
CA SER A 138 -28.30 -7.70 25.90
C SER A 138 -29.77 -8.01 25.65
N THR A 139 -30.67 -7.18 26.15
CA THR A 139 -32.11 -7.27 25.84
C THR A 139 -32.51 -6.17 24.87
N ALA A 140 -33.55 -6.42 24.07
CA ALA A 140 -34.12 -5.43 23.15
C ALA A 140 -35.65 -5.52 23.16
N ASP A 141 -36.28 -4.43 22.73
CA ASP A 141 -37.71 -4.37 22.38
C ASP A 141 -37.81 -3.95 20.91
N PRO A 142 -37.70 -4.93 19.97
CA PRO A 142 -37.68 -4.64 18.55
C PRO A 142 -38.99 -4.07 18.02
N ASP A 143 -40.15 -4.40 18.63
CA ASP A 143 -41.44 -3.82 18.25
C ASP A 143 -41.45 -2.29 18.43
N ASN A 144 -40.71 -1.80 19.42
CA ASN A 144 -40.52 -0.38 19.71
C ASN A 144 -39.15 0.17 19.25
N TYR A 145 -38.40 -0.57 18.43
CA TYR A 145 -37.11 -0.14 17.87
C TYR A 145 -36.08 0.24 18.95
N SER A 146 -36.10 -0.46 20.09
CA SER A 146 -35.26 -0.17 21.25
C SER A 146 -34.17 -1.23 21.41
N TYR A 147 -32.92 -0.82 21.26
CA TYR A 147 -31.73 -1.67 21.44
C TYR A 147 -30.75 -1.01 22.41
N PRO A 148 -30.97 -1.14 23.73
CA PRO A 148 -30.13 -0.56 24.78
C PRO A 148 -28.65 -0.99 24.75
N GLY A 149 -28.31 -2.11 24.11
CA GLY A 149 -26.93 -2.58 23.96
C GLY A 149 -26.06 -1.71 23.03
N VAL A 150 -26.66 -0.92 22.13
CA VAL A 150 -25.97 0.07 21.27
C VAL A 150 -26.39 1.52 21.58
N PRO A 151 -27.14 1.70 22.67
CA PRO A 151 -28.32 2.57 22.76
C PRO A 151 -28.93 3.08 21.44
N TYR A 152 -29.55 2.19 20.65
CA TYR A 152 -30.47 2.63 19.58
C TYR A 152 -31.92 2.73 20.06
N THR A 153 -32.63 3.69 19.49
CA THR A 153 -34.04 3.99 19.72
C THR A 153 -34.67 4.22 18.35
N LYS A 154 -36.00 4.38 18.31
CA LYS A 154 -36.77 4.60 17.08
C LYS A 154 -36.20 5.66 16.13
N GLU A 155 -35.58 6.73 16.63
CA GLU A 155 -35.01 7.81 15.81
C GLU A 155 -33.79 7.38 14.97
N HIS A 156 -33.20 6.23 15.28
CA HIS A 156 -32.04 5.67 14.61
C HIS A 156 -32.38 4.70 13.47
N PHE A 157 -33.66 4.53 13.13
CA PHE A 157 -34.15 3.64 12.08
C PHE A 157 -34.87 4.43 10.99
N ASN A 158 -35.01 3.85 9.80
CA ASN A 158 -35.72 4.48 8.69
C ASN A 158 -37.24 4.50 8.93
N PHE A 159 -37.87 5.65 8.67
CA PHE A 159 -39.32 5.88 8.83
C PHE A 159 -39.89 6.70 7.66
N PRO A 160 -41.14 6.46 7.22
CA PRO A 160 -42.08 5.45 7.71
C PRO A 160 -41.64 4.01 7.41
N VAL A 161 -42.08 3.05 8.23
CA VAL A 161 -41.76 1.63 8.08
C VAL A 161 -42.34 1.08 6.80
N CYS A 162 -41.54 0.34 6.05
CA CYS A 162 -41.91 -0.36 4.82
C CYS A 162 -41.08 -1.65 4.69
N GLU A 163 -41.51 -2.58 3.85
CA GLU A 163 -40.75 -3.79 3.48
C GLU A 163 -40.26 -3.68 2.04
N VAL A 164 -39.13 -4.31 1.74
CA VAL A 164 -38.63 -4.38 0.36
C VAL A 164 -39.50 -5.34 -0.46
N THR A 165 -40.23 -4.79 -1.43
CA THR A 165 -41.11 -5.55 -2.34
C THR A 165 -40.81 -5.28 -3.81
N ASP A 166 -40.29 -4.10 -4.15
CA ASP A 166 -39.94 -3.68 -5.50
C ASP A 166 -38.43 -3.42 -5.66
N TYR A 167 -37.71 -4.41 -6.18
CA TYR A 167 -36.29 -4.29 -6.51
C TYR A 167 -35.99 -3.38 -7.72
N THR A 168 -37.02 -2.82 -8.37
CA THR A 168 -36.85 -1.76 -9.38
C THR A 168 -36.87 -0.35 -8.79
N ASN A 169 -37.11 -0.23 -7.48
CA ASN A 169 -37.07 1.03 -6.76
C ASN A 169 -35.83 1.07 -5.82
N ALA A 170 -34.78 1.77 -6.26
CA ALA A 170 -33.52 1.87 -5.51
C ALA A 170 -33.70 2.49 -4.11
N THR A 171 -34.65 3.41 -3.94
CA THR A 171 -34.94 4.00 -2.63
C THR A 171 -35.56 2.96 -1.71
N GLU A 172 -36.59 2.24 -2.17
CA GLU A 172 -37.24 1.17 -1.39
C GLU A 172 -36.22 0.10 -0.95
N VAL A 173 -35.37 -0.35 -1.87
CA VAL A 173 -34.29 -1.32 -1.57
C VAL A 173 -33.38 -0.86 -0.43
N ARG A 174 -33.20 0.46 -0.23
CA ARG A 174 -32.23 1.04 0.72
C ARG A 174 -32.81 1.64 1.99
N VAL A 175 -34.12 1.81 2.08
CA VAL A 175 -34.77 2.45 3.25
C VAL A 175 -35.89 1.60 3.87
N CYS A 176 -36.23 0.48 3.23
CA CYS A 176 -37.24 -0.45 3.70
C CYS A 176 -36.59 -1.71 4.25
N GLN A 177 -37.34 -2.41 5.10
CA GLN A 177 -36.88 -3.58 5.83
C GLN A 177 -36.68 -4.78 4.90
N LEU A 178 -35.45 -5.28 4.84
CA LEU A 178 -35.13 -6.54 4.19
C LEU A 178 -35.69 -7.69 5.04
N GLY A 179 -36.75 -8.35 4.58
CA GLY A 179 -37.34 -9.49 5.28
C GLY A 179 -37.85 -9.16 6.70
N GLY A 180 -38.26 -7.92 6.93
CA GLY A 180 -38.74 -7.44 8.24
C GLY A 180 -37.63 -7.07 9.25
N LEU A 181 -36.36 -7.11 8.85
CA LEU A 181 -35.24 -6.71 9.69
C LEU A 181 -35.27 -5.20 9.93
N GLN A 182 -35.19 -4.77 11.19
CA GLN A 182 -35.31 -3.35 11.56
C GLN A 182 -34.18 -2.53 10.93
N ASP A 183 -34.52 -1.70 9.94
CA ASP A 183 -33.56 -1.02 9.04
C ASP A 183 -32.99 0.27 9.65
N LEU A 184 -31.68 0.31 9.85
CA LEU A 184 -31.00 1.44 10.48
C LEU A 184 -30.97 2.64 9.53
N ASN A 185 -31.09 3.84 10.08
CA ASN A 185 -30.92 5.08 9.32
C ASN A 185 -29.46 5.54 9.36
N GLN A 186 -28.67 5.10 8.38
CA GLN A 186 -27.25 5.48 8.29
C GLN A 186 -27.04 6.94 7.89
N THR A 187 -28.08 7.72 7.55
CA THR A 187 -27.93 9.18 7.39
C THR A 187 -27.71 9.88 8.74
N SER A 188 -28.07 9.24 9.84
CA SER A 188 -27.83 9.74 11.20
C SER A 188 -26.34 9.72 11.54
N PRO A 189 -25.74 10.87 11.93
CA PRO A 189 -24.35 10.91 12.38
C PRO A 189 -24.07 9.98 13.57
N TYR A 190 -25.05 9.79 14.46
CA TYR A 190 -24.93 8.91 15.62
C TYR A 190 -24.83 7.43 15.21
N VAL A 191 -25.66 6.99 14.25
CA VAL A 191 -25.60 5.63 13.69
C VAL A 191 -24.25 5.38 13.03
N ARG A 192 -23.78 6.29 12.15
CA ARG A 192 -22.45 6.17 11.51
C ARG A 192 -21.32 6.12 12.54
N GLN A 193 -21.42 6.91 13.61
CA GLN A 193 -20.44 6.90 14.69
C GLN A 193 -20.40 5.54 15.38
N LYS A 194 -21.54 4.97 15.78
CA LYS A 194 -21.59 3.67 16.46
C LYS A 194 -21.08 2.52 15.60
N ILE A 195 -21.41 2.54 14.31
CA ILE A 195 -20.86 1.57 13.34
C ILE A 195 -19.34 1.72 13.24
N THR A 196 -18.84 2.96 13.13
CA THR A 196 -17.40 3.23 13.04
C THR A 196 -16.65 2.80 14.30
N GLU A 197 -17.20 3.07 15.49
CA GLU A 197 -16.65 2.63 16.79
C GLU A 197 -16.50 1.09 16.82
N TYR A 198 -17.53 0.36 16.38
CA TYR A 198 -17.51 -1.09 16.29
C TYR A 198 -16.45 -1.61 15.31
N LEU A 199 -16.41 -1.08 14.08
CA LEU A 199 -15.46 -1.51 13.07
C LEU A 199 -14.00 -1.17 13.46
N ASN A 200 -13.77 -0.01 14.10
CA ASN A 200 -12.45 0.36 14.59
C ASN A 200 -11.99 -0.52 15.74
N LYS A 201 -12.88 -0.91 16.65
CA LYS A 201 -12.57 -1.90 17.68
C LYS A 201 -12.09 -3.22 17.06
N LEU A 202 -12.74 -3.70 16.01
CA LEU A 202 -12.30 -4.90 15.29
C LEU A 202 -10.90 -4.71 14.65
N ILE A 203 -10.63 -3.55 14.05
CA ILE A 203 -9.30 -3.22 13.50
C ILE A 203 -8.23 -3.25 14.59
N ASP A 204 -8.52 -2.66 15.75
CA ASP A 204 -7.59 -2.61 16.88
C ASP A 204 -7.27 -4.03 17.40
N LEU A 205 -8.28 -4.91 17.37
CA LEU A 205 -8.14 -6.34 17.69
C LEU A 205 -7.43 -7.16 16.60
N GLY A 206 -6.99 -6.55 15.49
CA GLY A 206 -6.15 -7.22 14.48
C GLY A 206 -6.89 -7.72 13.24
N VAL A 207 -8.12 -7.25 13.00
CA VAL A 207 -8.86 -7.54 11.77
C VAL A 207 -8.24 -6.81 10.58
N ALA A 208 -8.10 -7.50 9.45
CA ALA A 208 -7.47 -6.99 8.23
C ALA A 208 -8.45 -6.38 7.23
N GLY A 209 -9.77 -6.60 7.41
CA GLY A 209 -10.79 -6.23 6.46
C GLY A 209 -12.18 -6.75 6.81
N PHE A 210 -13.16 -6.44 5.96
CA PHE A 210 -14.58 -6.68 6.21
C PHE A 210 -15.31 -7.19 4.97
N ARG A 211 -16.14 -8.22 5.16
CA ARG A 211 -17.26 -8.54 4.27
C ARG A 211 -18.45 -7.75 4.79
N VAL A 212 -18.94 -6.80 4.01
CA VAL A 212 -20.08 -5.96 4.41
C VAL A 212 -21.37 -6.62 3.95
N ASP A 213 -22.12 -7.12 4.92
CA ASP A 213 -23.44 -7.74 4.73
C ASP A 213 -24.44 -6.75 4.14
N ALA A 214 -25.31 -7.24 3.25
CA ALA A 214 -26.44 -6.49 2.73
C ALA A 214 -26.09 -5.08 2.21
N ALA A 215 -24.89 -4.86 1.66
CA ALA A 215 -24.42 -3.55 1.23
C ALA A 215 -25.33 -2.90 0.18
N LYS A 216 -25.99 -3.71 -0.65
CA LYS A 216 -27.06 -3.30 -1.58
C LYS A 216 -28.17 -2.47 -0.92
N HIS A 217 -28.47 -2.77 0.34
CA HIS A 217 -29.55 -2.14 1.12
C HIS A 217 -29.08 -0.88 1.87
N MET A 218 -27.84 -0.45 1.67
CA MET A 218 -27.32 0.80 2.23
C MET A 218 -26.95 1.77 1.11
N TRP A 219 -27.07 3.07 1.39
CA TRP A 219 -26.63 4.10 0.45
C TRP A 219 -25.11 4.11 0.30
N PRO A 220 -24.58 4.16 -0.94
CA PRO A 220 -23.15 4.25 -1.18
C PRO A 220 -22.49 5.43 -0.46
N GLU A 221 -23.16 6.57 -0.40
CA GLU A 221 -22.66 7.78 0.26
C GLU A 221 -22.46 7.56 1.77
N ASP A 222 -23.39 6.86 2.41
CA ASP A 222 -23.33 6.55 3.84
C ASP A 222 -22.19 5.56 4.14
N LEU A 223 -22.05 4.53 3.31
CA LEU A 223 -20.93 3.59 3.39
C LEU A 223 -19.59 4.29 3.21
N ASN A 224 -19.47 5.20 2.25
CA ASN A 224 -18.24 5.97 2.01
C ASN A 224 -17.85 6.78 3.25
N GLU A 225 -18.83 7.43 3.89
CA GLU A 225 -18.60 8.21 5.11
C GLU A 225 -18.17 7.35 6.30
N ILE A 226 -18.72 6.14 6.43
CA ILE A 226 -18.27 5.16 7.43
C ILE A 226 -16.83 4.71 7.11
N TYR A 227 -16.56 4.31 5.87
CA TYR A 227 -15.25 3.77 5.47
C TYR A 227 -14.10 4.77 5.57
N LYS A 228 -14.35 6.06 5.30
CA LYS A 228 -13.35 7.13 5.50
C LYS A 228 -12.94 7.29 6.96
N ARG A 229 -13.83 6.99 7.90
CA ARG A 229 -13.60 7.14 9.34
C ARG A 229 -12.94 5.92 9.99
N LEU A 230 -12.79 4.82 9.25
CA LEU A 230 -12.08 3.66 9.77
C LEU A 230 -10.63 4.00 10.07
N ASN A 231 -10.03 3.34 11.05
CA ASN A 231 -8.61 3.47 11.39
C ASN A 231 -7.75 2.77 10.33
N ASN A 232 -6.47 3.12 10.30
CA ASN A 232 -5.48 2.27 9.63
C ASN A 232 -5.30 0.97 10.44
N LEU A 233 -4.88 -0.10 9.77
CA LEU A 233 -4.67 -1.39 10.39
C LEU A 233 -3.56 -1.35 11.43
N ASN A 234 -3.77 -2.07 12.53
CA ASN A 234 -2.91 -2.02 13.71
C ASN A 234 -1.55 -2.71 13.47
N MET A 235 -0.46 -1.93 13.43
CA MET A 235 0.89 -2.45 13.15
C MET A 235 1.36 -3.54 14.13
N ASN A 236 0.82 -3.58 15.36
CA ASN A 236 1.14 -4.63 16.33
C ASN A 236 0.74 -6.05 15.87
N HIS A 237 -0.16 -6.15 14.89
CA HIS A 237 -0.58 -7.41 14.26
C HIS A 237 0.16 -7.68 12.94
N GLY A 238 1.31 -7.03 12.71
CA GLY A 238 2.15 -7.21 11.53
C GLY A 238 1.52 -6.65 10.24
N PHE A 239 0.69 -5.62 10.36
CA PHE A 239 0.20 -4.83 9.23
C PHE A 239 1.19 -3.72 8.87
N ARG A 240 1.19 -3.32 7.59
CA ARG A 240 2.03 -2.20 7.14
C ARG A 240 1.49 -0.89 7.70
N ARG A 241 2.37 0.08 7.88
CA ARG A 241 1.96 1.43 8.20
C ARG A 241 0.99 1.95 7.15
N ASN A 242 -0.03 2.68 7.59
CA ASN A 242 -1.03 3.30 6.72
C ASN A 242 -1.87 2.32 5.89
N SER A 243 -1.79 1.01 6.15
CA SER A 243 -2.68 0.03 5.54
C SER A 243 -4.13 0.34 5.91
N ARG A 244 -5.00 0.39 4.90
CA ARG A 244 -6.45 0.47 5.10
C ARG A 244 -7.04 -0.95 5.18
N PRO A 245 -8.14 -1.15 5.94
CA PRO A 245 -8.86 -2.42 5.93
C PRO A 245 -9.34 -2.76 4.52
N TYR A 246 -9.23 -4.03 4.13
CA TYR A 246 -9.77 -4.53 2.86
C TYR A 246 -11.28 -4.66 2.95
N ILE A 247 -12.02 -3.98 2.07
CA ILE A 247 -13.49 -4.01 2.06
C ILE A 247 -13.98 -4.77 0.82
N TYR A 248 -14.88 -5.73 1.03
CA TYR A 248 -15.71 -6.27 -0.04
C TYR A 248 -17.17 -6.36 0.39
N GLN A 249 -18.06 -6.07 -0.55
CA GLN A 249 -19.44 -5.69 -0.31
C GLN A 249 -20.36 -6.71 -0.96
N GLU A 250 -21.37 -7.16 -0.21
CA GLU A 250 -22.41 -7.97 -0.78
C GLU A 250 -23.41 -7.13 -1.56
N VAL A 251 -23.34 -7.23 -2.88
CA VAL A 251 -24.30 -6.60 -3.79
C VAL A 251 -24.74 -7.65 -4.80
N ALA A 252 -25.88 -8.27 -4.53
CA ALA A 252 -26.50 -9.21 -5.45
C ALA A 252 -27.03 -8.48 -6.70
N LYS A 253 -26.95 -9.16 -7.84
CA LYS A 253 -27.23 -8.60 -9.17
C LYS A 253 -28.69 -8.83 -9.57
N ASP A 254 -29.60 -8.20 -8.84
CA ASP A 254 -31.04 -8.31 -9.04
C ASP A 254 -31.70 -6.93 -8.83
N GLY A 255 -32.34 -6.40 -9.88
CA GLY A 255 -33.01 -5.09 -9.83
C GLY A 255 -32.15 -3.91 -10.32
N VAL A 256 -32.49 -2.70 -9.85
CA VAL A 256 -31.90 -1.43 -10.34
C VAL A 256 -30.60 -1.03 -9.64
N VAL A 257 -30.34 -1.57 -8.45
CA VAL A 257 -29.10 -1.32 -7.70
C VAL A 257 -27.99 -2.20 -8.28
N THR A 258 -26.85 -1.60 -8.61
CA THR A 258 -25.76 -2.32 -9.30
C THR A 258 -24.41 -2.14 -8.62
N TYR A 259 -23.47 -3.06 -8.90
CA TYR A 259 -22.10 -2.97 -8.40
C TYR A 259 -21.38 -1.66 -8.76
N MET A 260 -21.81 -0.97 -9.83
CA MET A 260 -21.19 0.29 -10.27
C MET A 260 -21.24 1.38 -9.20
N GLU A 261 -22.26 1.34 -8.34
CA GLU A 261 -22.45 2.30 -7.25
C GLU A 261 -21.49 2.03 -6.07
N TYR A 262 -20.98 0.80 -5.94
CA TYR A 262 -20.20 0.34 -4.78
C TYR A 262 -18.73 0.07 -5.11
N LYS A 263 -18.41 -0.16 -6.40
CA LYS A 263 -17.10 -0.60 -6.86
C LYS A 263 -15.97 0.36 -6.53
N ASP A 264 -16.26 1.63 -6.21
CA ASP A 264 -15.26 2.67 -5.95
C ASP A 264 -14.82 2.73 -4.47
N MET A 265 -15.57 2.07 -3.58
CA MET A 265 -15.31 2.04 -2.14
C MET A 265 -14.69 0.71 -1.67
N GLY A 266 -14.96 -0.38 -2.38
CA GLY A 266 -14.45 -1.71 -2.08
C GLY A 266 -14.73 -2.66 -3.23
N ASP A 267 -14.33 -3.92 -3.06
CA ASP A 267 -14.71 -4.97 -4.01
C ASP A 267 -16.15 -5.39 -3.81
N VAL A 268 -16.70 -6.10 -4.79
CA VAL A 268 -18.10 -6.52 -4.80
C VAL A 268 -18.16 -8.01 -5.08
N THR A 269 -19.06 -8.70 -4.37
CA THR A 269 -19.33 -10.12 -4.60
C THR A 269 -19.89 -10.36 -6.00
N GLU A 270 -19.22 -11.17 -6.80
CA GLU A 270 -19.63 -11.52 -8.17
C GLU A 270 -20.42 -12.83 -8.18
N PHE A 271 -21.72 -12.74 -7.93
CA PHE A 271 -22.64 -13.89 -7.91
C PHE A 271 -22.75 -14.60 -9.27
N THR A 272 -22.50 -13.89 -10.38
CA THR A 272 -22.55 -14.47 -11.73
C THR A 272 -21.53 -15.58 -11.90
N ALA A 273 -20.37 -15.49 -11.22
CA ALA A 273 -19.33 -16.50 -11.29
C ALA A 273 -19.83 -17.89 -10.85
N GLY A 274 -20.46 -17.97 -9.68
CA GLY A 274 -21.01 -19.23 -9.16
C GLY A 274 -22.13 -19.79 -10.04
N ALA A 275 -23.03 -18.92 -10.51
CA ALA A 275 -24.13 -19.30 -11.39
C ALA A 275 -23.65 -19.87 -12.73
N GLU A 276 -22.69 -19.20 -13.38
CA GLU A 276 -22.13 -19.67 -14.66
C GLU A 276 -21.35 -20.97 -14.49
N LEU A 277 -20.53 -21.12 -13.44
CA LEU A 277 -19.83 -22.37 -13.17
C LEU A 277 -20.81 -23.53 -12.92
N ALA A 278 -21.91 -23.27 -12.22
CA ALA A 278 -22.94 -24.28 -12.00
C ALA A 278 -23.61 -24.72 -13.31
N LEU A 279 -23.93 -23.79 -14.21
CA LEU A 279 -24.48 -24.11 -15.53
C LEU A 279 -23.47 -24.89 -16.40
N ILE A 280 -22.21 -24.48 -16.40
CA ILE A 280 -21.17 -25.06 -17.24
C ILE A 280 -20.81 -26.48 -16.77
N PHE A 281 -20.45 -26.66 -15.50
CA PHE A 281 -19.99 -27.96 -15.00
C PHE A 281 -21.14 -28.97 -14.81
N SER A 282 -22.38 -28.52 -14.69
CA SER A 282 -23.55 -29.43 -14.71
C SER A 282 -23.98 -29.82 -16.14
N GLY A 283 -23.25 -29.41 -17.17
CA GLY A 283 -23.52 -29.75 -18.57
C GLY A 283 -24.68 -28.98 -19.21
N ARG A 284 -25.20 -27.93 -18.57
CA ARG A 284 -26.25 -27.06 -19.13
C ARG A 284 -25.68 -26.03 -20.13
N LYS A 285 -24.41 -25.69 -19.99
CA LYS A 285 -23.61 -24.93 -20.96
C LYS A 285 -22.32 -25.71 -21.25
N PRO A 286 -21.79 -25.68 -22.48
CA PRO A 286 -20.58 -26.42 -22.81
C PRO A 286 -19.34 -25.76 -22.18
N LEU A 287 -18.29 -26.53 -21.85
CA LEU A 287 -17.05 -25.99 -21.26
C LEU A 287 -16.40 -24.88 -22.09
N LYS A 288 -16.55 -24.88 -23.42
CA LYS A 288 -16.05 -23.79 -24.28
C LYS A 288 -16.54 -22.40 -23.85
N THR A 289 -17.65 -22.31 -23.12
CA THR A 289 -18.21 -21.05 -22.59
C THR A 289 -17.22 -20.32 -21.70
N LEU A 290 -16.32 -21.05 -21.03
CA LEU A 290 -15.24 -20.48 -20.22
C LEU A 290 -14.30 -19.55 -21.03
N SER A 291 -14.33 -19.59 -22.37
CA SER A 291 -13.61 -18.63 -23.23
C SER A 291 -14.08 -17.20 -23.11
N SER A 292 -15.27 -16.99 -22.56
CA SER A 292 -15.84 -15.68 -22.26
C SER A 292 -15.73 -15.31 -20.78
N TRP A 293 -14.97 -16.07 -19.98
CA TRP A 293 -14.83 -15.84 -18.54
C TRP A 293 -14.24 -14.46 -18.23
N GLY A 294 -14.87 -13.75 -17.29
CA GLY A 294 -14.46 -12.39 -16.89
C GLY A 294 -14.77 -11.30 -17.93
N THR A 295 -15.60 -11.59 -18.92
CA THR A 295 -16.02 -10.63 -19.95
C THR A 295 -17.48 -10.23 -19.81
N THR A 296 -17.84 -9.11 -20.44
CA THR A 296 -19.24 -8.65 -20.51
C THR A 296 -20.16 -9.60 -21.27
N ALA A 297 -19.63 -10.56 -22.04
CA ALA A 297 -20.43 -11.59 -22.71
C ALA A 297 -21.07 -12.57 -21.71
N LEU A 298 -20.47 -12.74 -20.52
CA LEU A 298 -21.07 -13.44 -19.39
C LEU A 298 -21.64 -12.47 -18.36
N ASP A 299 -21.76 -11.19 -18.70
CA ASP A 299 -22.28 -10.16 -17.81
C ASP A 299 -21.51 -10.07 -16.47
N MET A 300 -20.20 -10.32 -16.52
CA MET A 300 -19.30 -10.26 -15.37
C MET A 300 -18.66 -8.87 -15.23
N MET A 301 -18.40 -8.44 -14.00
CA MET A 301 -17.74 -7.17 -13.70
C MET A 301 -16.23 -7.18 -14.02
N PRO A 302 -15.54 -6.03 -13.99
CA PRO A 302 -14.08 -6.03 -14.11
C PRO A 302 -13.41 -6.84 -13.00
N SER A 303 -12.36 -7.60 -13.35
CA SER A 303 -11.61 -8.47 -12.43
C SER A 303 -11.16 -7.75 -11.15
N ASP A 304 -10.70 -6.51 -11.28
CA ASP A 304 -10.14 -5.73 -10.17
C ASP A 304 -11.19 -5.24 -9.17
N ASN A 305 -12.47 -5.55 -9.38
CA ASN A 305 -13.57 -5.24 -8.47
C ASN A 305 -14.29 -6.50 -7.95
N ALA A 306 -13.91 -7.70 -8.39
CA ALA A 306 -14.70 -8.90 -8.17
C ALA A 306 -14.15 -9.78 -7.03
N VAL A 307 -15.00 -10.12 -6.05
CA VAL A 307 -14.80 -11.29 -5.18
C VAL A 307 -15.63 -12.44 -5.72
N ILE A 308 -14.96 -13.49 -6.19
CA ILE A 308 -15.61 -14.63 -6.85
C ILE A 308 -15.65 -15.87 -5.95
N PHE A 309 -16.68 -16.67 -6.12
CA PHE A 309 -16.89 -17.90 -5.38
C PHE A 309 -17.80 -18.84 -6.17
N VAL A 310 -17.70 -20.15 -5.92
CA VAL A 310 -18.63 -21.14 -6.49
C VAL A 310 -19.97 -21.05 -5.75
N ASP A 311 -19.91 -21.00 -4.42
CA ASP A 311 -21.05 -20.86 -3.53
C ASP A 311 -20.75 -19.91 -2.36
N ASN A 312 -21.79 -19.52 -1.65
CA ASN A 312 -21.69 -18.87 -0.35
C ASN A 312 -22.63 -19.57 0.65
N HIS A 313 -22.72 -19.05 1.87
CA HIS A 313 -23.57 -19.58 2.93
C HIS A 313 -25.08 -19.54 2.59
N ASP A 314 -25.56 -18.57 1.80
CA ASP A 314 -26.96 -18.47 1.34
C ASP A 314 -27.26 -19.39 0.16
N THR A 315 -26.50 -19.26 -0.92
CA THR A 315 -26.77 -19.90 -2.22
C THR A 315 -26.66 -21.41 -2.14
N GLN A 316 -25.82 -21.95 -1.25
CA GLN A 316 -25.73 -23.38 -1.03
C GLN A 316 -27.02 -23.97 -0.40
N ARG A 317 -27.89 -23.12 0.16
CA ARG A 317 -29.17 -23.50 0.80
C ARG A 317 -30.41 -23.13 -0.04
N ASN A 318 -30.31 -22.14 -0.93
CA ASN A 318 -31.47 -21.59 -1.67
C ASN A 318 -31.33 -21.55 -3.20
N GLY A 319 -30.23 -22.04 -3.78
CA GLY A 319 -29.92 -21.82 -5.20
C GLY A 319 -29.70 -23.07 -6.04
N PHE A 320 -29.81 -22.89 -7.36
CA PHE A 320 -29.25 -23.83 -8.34
C PHE A 320 -27.74 -23.54 -8.50
N ILE A 321 -26.94 -23.97 -7.53
CA ILE A 321 -25.49 -23.75 -7.46
C ILE A 321 -24.78 -25.06 -7.11
N LEU A 322 -23.51 -25.21 -7.51
CA LEU A 322 -22.67 -26.34 -7.09
C LEU A 322 -22.21 -26.16 -5.65
N THR A 323 -22.30 -27.22 -4.85
CA THR A 323 -21.89 -27.23 -3.44
C THR A 323 -21.10 -28.50 -3.14
N TYR A 324 -20.68 -28.68 -1.88
CA TYR A 324 -20.07 -29.92 -1.43
C TYR A 324 -20.94 -31.17 -1.69
N LYS A 325 -22.27 -31.02 -1.81
CA LYS A 325 -23.20 -32.11 -2.15
C LYS A 325 -23.01 -32.63 -3.58
N ASN A 326 -22.32 -31.87 -4.41
CA ASN A 326 -21.90 -32.22 -5.78
C ASN A 326 -20.38 -32.31 -5.86
N GLU A 327 -19.75 -32.98 -4.89
CA GLU A 327 -18.30 -32.99 -4.62
C GLU A 327 -17.41 -32.96 -5.88
N THR A 328 -17.63 -33.88 -6.81
CA THR A 328 -16.81 -34.02 -8.03
C THR A 328 -16.88 -32.79 -8.94
N LEU A 329 -18.09 -32.26 -9.19
CA LEU A 329 -18.29 -31.07 -10.02
C LEU A 329 -17.83 -29.81 -9.28
N TYR A 330 -18.06 -29.73 -7.97
CA TYR A 330 -17.63 -28.62 -7.14
C TYR A 330 -16.10 -28.49 -7.12
N LYS A 331 -15.36 -29.61 -6.97
CA LYS A 331 -13.89 -29.63 -7.05
C LYS A 331 -13.39 -29.11 -8.40
N ALA A 332 -14.02 -29.49 -9.51
CA ALA A 332 -13.66 -29.01 -10.84
C ALA A 332 -13.92 -27.49 -10.99
N ALA A 333 -15.06 -27.00 -10.49
CA ALA A 333 -15.38 -25.58 -10.50
C ALA A 333 -14.40 -24.76 -9.64
N ILE A 334 -14.05 -25.23 -8.44
CA ILE A 334 -13.02 -24.61 -7.59
C ILE A 334 -11.65 -24.64 -8.26
N ALA A 335 -11.27 -25.74 -8.90
CA ALA A 335 -9.99 -25.83 -9.62
C ALA A 335 -9.91 -24.79 -10.75
N PHE A 336 -10.99 -24.60 -11.53
CA PHE A 336 -11.05 -23.54 -12.52
C PHE A 336 -10.96 -22.15 -11.89
N LEU A 337 -11.74 -21.89 -10.83
CA LEU A 337 -11.76 -20.61 -10.12
C LEU A 337 -10.40 -20.24 -9.53
N LEU A 338 -9.63 -21.23 -9.05
CA LEU A 338 -8.28 -21.03 -8.53
C LEU A 338 -7.21 -20.89 -9.62
N ALA A 339 -7.35 -21.61 -10.74
CA ALA A 339 -6.43 -21.52 -11.87
C ALA A 339 -6.58 -20.20 -12.65
N HIS A 340 -7.81 -19.72 -12.86
CA HIS A 340 -8.03 -18.50 -13.64
C HIS A 340 -7.61 -17.24 -12.84
N PRO A 341 -6.95 -16.25 -13.47
CA PRO A 341 -6.50 -15.03 -12.78
C PRO A 341 -7.61 -13.99 -12.52
N TYR A 342 -8.88 -14.31 -12.80
CA TYR A 342 -9.98 -13.34 -12.68
C TYR A 342 -10.43 -13.26 -11.23
N GLY A 343 -10.59 -12.05 -10.69
CA GLY A 343 -11.14 -11.77 -9.36
C GLY A 343 -10.31 -12.27 -8.18
N GLN A 344 -10.71 -11.84 -6.98
CA GLN A 344 -10.24 -12.36 -5.71
C GLN A 344 -11.07 -13.59 -5.34
N PRO A 345 -10.49 -14.80 -5.31
CA PRO A 345 -11.26 -15.99 -5.01
C PRO A 345 -11.54 -16.11 -3.51
N ARG A 346 -12.76 -16.54 -3.22
CA ARG A 346 -13.23 -17.02 -1.93
C ARG A 346 -13.84 -18.41 -2.10
N MET A 347 -13.65 -19.29 -1.12
CA MET A 347 -14.40 -20.54 -1.02
C MET A 347 -15.11 -20.65 0.32
N THR A 348 -16.16 -21.46 0.38
CA THR A 348 -16.84 -21.79 1.64
C THR A 348 -16.21 -23.02 2.28
N SER A 349 -16.03 -22.98 3.60
CA SER A 349 -15.81 -24.17 4.44
C SER A 349 -17.05 -24.37 5.30
N SER A 350 -17.79 -25.43 5.00
CA SER A 350 -19.17 -25.64 5.44
C SER A 350 -19.27 -26.69 6.55
N PHE A 351 -20.46 -26.76 7.12
CA PHE A 351 -20.97 -27.92 7.85
C PHE A 351 -22.10 -28.59 7.05
N SER A 352 -22.36 -29.85 7.34
CA SER A 352 -23.39 -30.64 6.68
C SER A 352 -24.79 -30.28 7.18
N PHE A 353 -25.72 -30.08 6.23
CA PHE A 353 -27.10 -29.70 6.56
C PHE A 353 -28.13 -30.37 5.64
N TYR A 354 -29.34 -30.55 6.19
CA TYR A 354 -30.48 -31.17 5.50
C TYR A 354 -31.71 -30.26 5.36
N SER A 355 -31.76 -29.15 6.10
CA SER A 355 -32.80 -28.13 5.99
C SER A 355 -32.19 -26.74 5.86
N PHE A 356 -33.01 -25.79 5.41
CA PHE A 356 -32.64 -24.38 5.27
C PHE A 356 -32.21 -23.76 6.61
N ASP A 357 -33.00 -24.01 7.67
CA ASP A 357 -32.84 -23.39 8.99
C ASP A 357 -31.73 -24.04 9.84
N GLN A 358 -31.08 -25.10 9.38
CA GLN A 358 -30.15 -25.84 10.24
C GLN A 358 -28.89 -25.01 10.56
N GLY A 359 -28.61 -24.84 11.86
CA GLY A 359 -27.35 -24.29 12.36
C GLY A 359 -26.18 -25.28 12.30
N PRO A 360 -24.98 -24.86 12.75
CA PRO A 360 -23.79 -25.69 12.81
C PRO A 360 -23.97 -26.90 13.76
N PRO A 361 -23.08 -27.91 13.68
CA PRO A 361 -23.01 -29.00 14.67
C PRO A 361 -22.94 -28.45 16.08
N ALA A 362 -23.84 -28.91 16.95
CA ALA A 362 -24.04 -28.34 18.27
C ALA A 362 -24.33 -29.38 19.34
N ASP A 363 -23.96 -29.06 20.58
CA ASP A 363 -24.30 -29.87 21.76
C ASP A 363 -25.76 -29.67 22.19
N SER A 364 -26.18 -30.34 23.27
CA SER A 364 -27.55 -30.25 23.80
C SER A 364 -27.94 -28.85 24.29
N ASP A 365 -26.96 -28.01 24.61
CA ASP A 365 -27.17 -26.64 25.06
C ASP A 365 -27.14 -25.65 23.88
N GLY A 366 -26.94 -26.15 22.67
CA GLY A 366 -26.85 -25.35 21.45
C GLY A 366 -25.50 -24.65 21.30
N ASN A 367 -24.43 -25.05 21.98
CA ASN A 367 -23.08 -24.52 21.71
C ASN A 367 -22.46 -25.21 20.51
N ILE A 368 -21.58 -24.52 19.77
CA ILE A 368 -20.90 -25.11 18.60
C ILE A 368 -19.90 -26.19 19.05
N VAL A 369 -20.02 -27.37 18.45
CA VAL A 369 -19.07 -28.48 18.62
C VAL A 369 -17.85 -28.25 17.72
N SER A 370 -16.65 -28.32 18.30
CA SER A 370 -15.39 -28.17 17.55
C SER A 370 -15.24 -29.27 16.49
N PRO A 371 -14.64 -28.97 15.32
CA PRO A 371 -14.36 -29.98 14.31
C PRO A 371 -13.31 -30.98 14.79
N VAL A 372 -13.62 -32.27 14.62
CA VAL A 372 -12.66 -33.37 14.84
C VAL A 372 -11.95 -33.68 13.53
N ILE A 373 -10.64 -33.91 13.61
CA ILE A 373 -9.77 -34.09 12.45
C ILE A 373 -9.24 -35.51 12.49
N ASN A 374 -9.63 -36.28 11.48
CA ASN A 374 -9.25 -37.68 11.35
C ASN A 374 -7.77 -37.82 10.99
N GLU A 375 -7.23 -39.03 11.14
CA GLU A 375 -5.82 -39.34 10.79
C GLU A 375 -5.51 -39.08 9.31
N ASP A 376 -6.50 -39.23 8.43
CA ASP A 376 -6.38 -38.93 6.99
C ASP A 376 -6.50 -37.43 6.65
N GLY A 377 -6.70 -36.58 7.66
CA GLY A 377 -6.83 -35.12 7.54
C GLY A 377 -8.24 -34.62 7.22
N SER A 378 -9.22 -35.51 7.03
CA SER A 378 -10.62 -35.16 6.83
C SER A 378 -11.28 -34.68 8.13
N CYS A 379 -12.40 -33.95 8.00
CA CYS A 379 -13.19 -33.53 9.16
C CYS A 379 -14.33 -34.52 9.46
N ALA A 380 -14.68 -34.61 10.74
CA ALA A 380 -15.80 -35.40 11.26
C ALA A 380 -16.80 -34.50 12.01
N GLU A 381 -17.74 -35.12 12.73
CA GLU A 381 -18.76 -34.42 13.55
C GLU A 381 -19.62 -33.44 12.76
N GLY A 382 -19.95 -33.80 11.51
CA GLY A 382 -20.82 -33.00 10.66
C GLY A 382 -20.14 -31.79 10.00
N TRP A 383 -18.84 -31.59 10.17
CA TRP A 383 -18.06 -30.57 9.44
C TRP A 383 -17.59 -31.09 8.09
N VAL A 384 -17.74 -30.29 7.03
CA VAL A 384 -17.39 -30.69 5.65
C VAL A 384 -15.92 -30.39 5.33
N CYS A 385 -15.43 -29.20 5.74
CA CYS A 385 -14.06 -28.76 5.57
C CYS A 385 -13.53 -28.87 4.13
N GLU A 386 -14.23 -28.28 3.17
CA GLU A 386 -13.86 -28.27 1.76
C GLU A 386 -12.41 -27.81 1.52
N HIS A 387 -11.92 -26.88 2.35
CA HIS A 387 -10.55 -26.36 2.30
C HIS A 387 -9.48 -27.42 2.61
N ARG A 388 -9.85 -28.52 3.28
CA ARG A 388 -8.96 -29.65 3.59
C ARG A 388 -8.90 -30.71 2.53
N TRP A 389 -9.78 -30.65 1.52
CA TRP A 389 -9.80 -31.65 0.47
C TRP A 389 -8.47 -31.63 -0.31
N PRO A 390 -7.82 -32.79 -0.55
CA PRO A 390 -6.52 -32.85 -1.21
C PRO A 390 -6.40 -32.05 -2.50
N SER A 391 -7.37 -32.18 -3.40
CA SER A 391 -7.40 -31.44 -4.65
C SER A 391 -7.53 -29.93 -4.45
N VAL A 392 -8.21 -29.49 -3.39
CA VAL A 392 -8.46 -28.06 -3.12
C VAL A 392 -7.22 -27.37 -2.59
N TYR A 393 -6.62 -27.83 -1.48
CA TYR A 393 -5.43 -27.16 -0.93
C TYR A 393 -4.22 -27.26 -1.88
N ARG A 394 -4.16 -28.31 -2.73
CA ARG A 394 -3.15 -28.39 -3.79
C ARG A 394 -3.41 -27.35 -4.89
N MET A 395 -4.67 -27.09 -5.23
CA MET A 395 -5.01 -25.99 -6.14
C MET A 395 -4.79 -24.60 -5.55
N VAL A 396 -4.86 -24.44 -4.22
CA VAL A 396 -4.42 -23.18 -3.56
C VAL A 396 -2.93 -22.97 -3.80
N ARG A 397 -2.13 -24.01 -3.63
CA ARG A 397 -0.70 -23.98 -3.94
C ARG A 397 -0.46 -23.68 -5.42
N PHE A 398 -1.15 -24.39 -6.33
CA PHE A 398 -1.08 -24.12 -7.77
C PHE A 398 -1.32 -22.64 -8.05
N ARG A 399 -2.40 -22.07 -7.50
CA ARG A 399 -2.71 -20.64 -7.65
C ARG A 399 -1.58 -19.75 -7.17
N ASN A 400 -1.02 -20.02 -5.99
CA ASN A 400 0.09 -19.26 -5.43
C ASN A 400 1.33 -19.27 -6.35
N GLU A 401 1.63 -20.40 -6.99
CA GLU A 401 2.77 -20.55 -7.90
C GLU A 401 2.56 -19.83 -9.24
N VAL A 402 1.36 -19.96 -9.81
CA VAL A 402 0.99 -19.42 -11.13
C VAL A 402 0.47 -17.98 -11.08
N HIS A 403 0.38 -17.39 -9.90
CA HIS A 403 -0.09 -16.03 -9.70
C HIS A 403 0.61 -15.02 -10.65
N ASN A 404 -0.15 -14.08 -11.22
CA ASN A 404 0.28 -13.08 -12.21
C ASN A 404 0.86 -13.62 -13.52
N THR A 405 0.57 -14.86 -13.88
CA THR A 405 0.87 -15.33 -15.23
C THR A 405 -0.32 -15.08 -16.14
N ALA A 406 -0.03 -14.66 -17.37
CA ALA A 406 -1.06 -14.53 -18.39
C ALA A 406 -1.61 -15.92 -18.75
N VAL A 407 -2.91 -15.97 -19.03
CA VAL A 407 -3.53 -17.13 -19.65
C VAL A 407 -2.99 -17.25 -21.08
N THR A 408 -2.39 -18.39 -21.41
CA THR A 408 -1.84 -18.71 -22.73
C THR A 408 -2.33 -20.07 -23.18
N ASN A 409 -2.06 -20.43 -24.45
CA ASN A 409 -2.33 -21.77 -24.98
C ASN A 409 -3.77 -22.26 -24.75
N TRP A 410 -4.71 -21.33 -24.89
CA TRP A 410 -6.13 -21.61 -24.79
C TRP A 410 -6.55 -22.65 -25.84
N TRP A 411 -7.19 -23.71 -25.40
CA TRP A 411 -7.63 -24.79 -26.27
C TRP A 411 -9.02 -25.29 -25.87
N SER A 412 -9.82 -25.60 -26.89
CA SER A 412 -11.10 -26.29 -26.72
C SER A 412 -11.37 -27.10 -27.97
N ASN A 413 -12.04 -28.25 -27.80
CA ASN A 413 -12.59 -29.01 -28.93
C ASN A 413 -13.90 -28.41 -29.49
N GLY A 414 -14.34 -27.25 -28.98
CA GLY A 414 -15.60 -26.61 -29.36
C GLY A 414 -16.82 -27.12 -28.57
N ASN A 415 -16.62 -28.01 -27.60
CA ASN A 415 -17.66 -28.58 -26.75
C ASN A 415 -17.22 -28.68 -25.27
N ASN A 416 -17.01 -29.89 -24.74
CA ASN A 416 -16.80 -30.17 -23.32
C ASN A 416 -15.39 -30.66 -22.99
N HIS A 417 -14.42 -30.41 -23.89
CA HIS A 417 -13.00 -30.42 -23.57
C HIS A 417 -12.45 -28.99 -23.58
N PHE A 418 -11.69 -28.66 -22.54
CA PHE A 418 -11.22 -27.30 -22.33
C PHE A 418 -9.88 -27.27 -21.58
N ALA A 419 -8.90 -26.50 -22.05
CA ALA A 419 -7.59 -26.38 -21.42
C ALA A 419 -6.96 -25.01 -21.62
N PHE A 420 -6.06 -24.63 -20.71
CA PHE A 420 -5.22 -23.45 -20.86
C PHE A 420 -3.95 -23.56 -20.00
N SER A 421 -2.96 -22.76 -20.39
CA SER A 421 -1.70 -22.58 -19.68
C SER A 421 -1.70 -21.25 -18.93
N LEU A 422 -0.86 -21.21 -17.92
CA LEU A 422 -0.59 -20.05 -17.07
C LEU A 422 0.90 -19.72 -17.21
N GLY A 423 1.19 -18.96 -18.26
CA GLY A 423 2.54 -18.70 -18.75
C GLY A 423 3.34 -19.98 -18.94
N ARG A 424 4.52 -20.05 -18.31
CA ARG A 424 5.38 -21.24 -18.28
C ARG A 424 5.37 -21.94 -16.91
N LYS A 425 4.35 -21.68 -16.09
CA LYS A 425 4.31 -22.11 -14.70
C LYS A 425 3.25 -23.15 -14.39
N GLY A 426 2.08 -23.09 -15.02
CA GLY A 426 1.00 -24.04 -14.79
C GLY A 426 0.24 -24.39 -16.05
N PHE A 427 -0.40 -25.55 -16.03
CA PHE A 427 -1.33 -26.00 -17.06
C PHE A 427 -2.50 -26.73 -16.39
N ILE A 428 -3.70 -26.50 -16.90
CA ILE A 428 -4.92 -27.17 -16.44
C ILE A 428 -5.81 -27.55 -17.63
N VAL A 429 -6.49 -28.69 -17.49
CA VAL A 429 -7.37 -29.26 -18.52
C VAL A 429 -8.59 -29.87 -17.85
N PHE A 430 -9.73 -29.79 -18.54
CA PHE A 430 -11.05 -30.24 -18.10
C PHE A 430 -11.72 -31.07 -19.20
N ASN A 431 -12.42 -32.13 -18.79
CA ASN A 431 -13.25 -32.97 -19.63
C ASN A 431 -14.57 -33.31 -18.92
N THR A 432 -15.70 -32.86 -19.46
CA THR A 432 -17.06 -33.24 -19.02
C THR A 432 -17.88 -33.89 -20.13
N GLU A 433 -17.26 -34.33 -21.23
CA GLU A 433 -17.93 -34.80 -22.44
C GLU A 433 -18.42 -36.25 -22.37
N GLY A 434 -18.01 -37.00 -21.33
CA GLY A 434 -18.34 -38.41 -21.14
C GLY A 434 -17.63 -39.36 -22.12
N ILE A 435 -16.69 -38.84 -22.91
CA ILE A 435 -15.74 -39.58 -23.74
C ILE A 435 -14.31 -39.25 -23.29
N GLU A 436 -13.38 -40.17 -23.48
CA GLU A 436 -11.99 -39.93 -23.10
C GLU A 436 -11.35 -38.85 -23.99
N LEU A 437 -10.72 -37.88 -23.36
CA LEU A 437 -9.80 -36.95 -24.00
C LEU A 437 -8.46 -37.67 -24.15
N ASN A 438 -7.94 -37.77 -25.38
CA ASN A 438 -6.59 -38.27 -25.67
C ASN A 438 -5.94 -37.39 -26.75
N GLU A 439 -5.33 -36.29 -26.32
CA GLU A 439 -4.86 -35.22 -27.20
C GLU A 439 -3.46 -34.75 -26.81
N GLU A 440 -2.65 -34.37 -27.80
CA GLU A 440 -1.38 -33.67 -27.57
C GLU A 440 -1.65 -32.17 -27.41
N LEU A 441 -1.53 -31.67 -26.18
CA LEU A 441 -1.83 -30.29 -25.84
C LEU A 441 -0.55 -29.50 -25.54
N GLN A 442 -0.50 -28.25 -26.01
CA GLN A 442 0.60 -27.34 -25.70
C GLN A 442 0.43 -26.81 -24.26
N THR A 443 1.32 -27.23 -23.36
CA THR A 443 1.25 -26.87 -21.93
C THR A 443 2.01 -25.60 -21.59
N GLY A 444 2.95 -25.16 -22.44
CA GLY A 444 3.84 -24.03 -22.17
C GLY A 444 4.90 -24.31 -21.08
N LEU A 445 4.80 -25.45 -20.39
CA LEU A 445 5.72 -25.84 -19.32
C LEU A 445 7.08 -26.28 -19.88
N PRO A 446 8.17 -26.12 -19.11
CA PRO A 446 9.45 -26.73 -19.44
C PRO A 446 9.35 -28.25 -19.56
N ALA A 447 10.22 -28.83 -20.40
CA ALA A 447 10.30 -30.28 -20.55
C ALA A 447 10.62 -30.97 -19.21
N GLY A 448 9.94 -32.07 -18.94
CA GLY A 448 10.10 -32.81 -17.68
C GLY A 448 8.90 -33.69 -17.36
N THR A 449 8.98 -34.40 -16.24
CA THR A 449 7.87 -35.19 -15.70
C THR A 449 7.23 -34.43 -14.55
N TYR A 450 5.92 -34.25 -14.63
CA TYR A 450 5.10 -33.55 -13.65
C TYR A 450 4.10 -34.51 -13.02
N CYS A 451 3.72 -34.25 -11.77
CA CYS A 451 2.66 -34.98 -11.08
C CYS A 451 1.34 -34.23 -11.24
N ASP A 452 0.28 -34.94 -11.61
CA ASP A 452 -1.07 -34.40 -11.53
C ASP A 452 -1.45 -34.14 -10.07
N ILE A 453 -1.63 -32.87 -9.74
CA ILE A 453 -1.92 -32.44 -8.37
C ILE A 453 -3.38 -32.69 -7.95
N ILE A 454 -4.25 -33.05 -8.90
CA ILE A 454 -5.65 -33.40 -8.62
C ILE A 454 -5.73 -34.83 -8.10
N SER A 455 -5.12 -35.80 -8.80
CA SER A 455 -5.09 -37.21 -8.39
C SER A 455 -4.02 -37.53 -7.34
N GLY A 456 -2.97 -36.72 -7.18
CA GLY A 456 -1.90 -36.99 -6.23
C GLY A 456 -0.95 -35.81 -6.00
N GLN A 457 0.29 -36.11 -5.61
CA GLN A 457 1.36 -35.14 -5.35
C GLN A 457 2.74 -35.79 -5.56
N LYS A 458 3.80 -35.00 -5.51
CA LYS A 458 5.20 -35.44 -5.66
C LYS A 458 5.82 -35.78 -4.30
N GLU A 459 5.99 -37.06 -4.01
CA GLU A 459 6.71 -37.53 -2.82
C GLU A 459 8.14 -37.95 -3.20
N GLY A 460 9.11 -37.07 -2.92
CA GLY A 460 10.49 -37.26 -3.33
C GLY A 460 10.65 -37.20 -4.85
N SER A 461 11.02 -38.33 -5.48
CA SER A 461 11.14 -38.47 -6.94
C SER A 461 9.96 -39.20 -7.58
N VAL A 462 8.89 -39.51 -6.83
CA VAL A 462 7.75 -40.31 -7.27
C VAL A 462 6.46 -39.47 -7.19
N CYS A 463 5.56 -39.64 -8.14
CA CYS A 463 4.21 -39.10 -8.04
C CYS A 463 3.27 -40.15 -7.45
N THR A 464 2.47 -39.75 -6.46
CA THR A 464 1.37 -40.58 -5.93
C THR A 464 0.16 -40.59 -6.86
N GLY A 465 0.05 -39.59 -7.74
CA GLY A 465 -0.98 -39.47 -8.78
C GLY A 465 -0.44 -39.78 -10.18
N LYS A 466 -1.18 -39.33 -11.21
CA LYS A 466 -0.77 -39.50 -12.60
C LYS A 466 0.52 -38.73 -12.93
N ASN A 467 1.35 -39.31 -13.80
CA ASN A 467 2.51 -38.64 -14.39
C ASN A 467 2.12 -37.99 -15.71
N VAL A 468 2.60 -36.77 -15.95
CA VAL A 468 2.53 -36.11 -17.25
C VAL A 468 3.94 -35.77 -17.71
N THR A 469 4.33 -36.30 -18.87
CA THR A 469 5.62 -35.98 -19.49
C THR A 469 5.44 -34.86 -20.51
N VAL A 470 6.05 -33.72 -20.22
CA VAL A 470 6.12 -32.57 -21.13
C VAL A 470 7.40 -32.69 -21.96
N SER A 471 7.25 -32.65 -23.28
CA SER A 471 8.37 -32.78 -24.21
C SER A 471 9.15 -31.46 -24.38
N SER A 472 10.27 -31.50 -25.13
CA SER A 472 11.15 -30.34 -25.35
C SER A 472 10.48 -29.15 -26.02
N ASN A 473 9.37 -29.36 -26.73
CA ASN A 473 8.58 -28.30 -27.38
C ASN A 473 7.46 -27.74 -26.48
N GLY A 474 7.34 -28.20 -25.23
CA GLY A 474 6.32 -27.78 -24.27
C GLY A 474 4.96 -28.51 -24.38
N ALA A 475 4.80 -29.44 -25.32
CA ALA A 475 3.57 -30.24 -25.46
C ALA A 475 3.59 -31.52 -24.60
N ALA A 476 2.40 -31.98 -24.21
CA ALA A 476 2.19 -33.24 -23.50
C ALA A 476 0.96 -33.96 -24.06
N VAL A 477 1.04 -35.29 -24.14
CA VAL A 477 -0.14 -36.13 -24.41
C VAL A 477 -0.94 -36.23 -23.11
N ILE A 478 -2.19 -35.78 -23.16
CA ILE A 478 -3.09 -35.76 -22.02
C ILE A 478 -4.18 -36.81 -22.24
N THR A 479 -4.37 -37.68 -21.24
CA THR A 479 -5.45 -38.66 -21.20
C THR A 479 -6.36 -38.46 -19.99
N LEU A 480 -7.63 -38.16 -20.23
CA LEU A 480 -8.65 -37.94 -19.19
C LEU A 480 -9.97 -38.64 -19.56
N SER A 481 -10.41 -39.60 -18.75
CA SER A 481 -11.65 -40.34 -19.01
C SER A 481 -12.93 -39.49 -18.93
N GLY A 482 -12.87 -38.32 -18.28
CA GLY A 482 -14.04 -37.44 -18.13
C GLY A 482 -15.06 -37.94 -17.12
N VAL A 483 -14.65 -38.79 -16.16
CA VAL A 483 -15.49 -39.27 -15.06
C VAL A 483 -14.77 -39.22 -13.71
N GLY A 484 -15.52 -39.01 -12.62
CA GLY A 484 -14.97 -39.00 -11.27
C GLY A 484 -13.87 -37.95 -11.07
N GLN A 485 -12.75 -38.35 -10.46
CA GLN A 485 -11.61 -37.45 -10.26
C GLN A 485 -10.89 -37.08 -11.57
N GLU A 486 -11.17 -37.76 -12.69
CA GLU A 486 -10.56 -37.49 -13.99
C GLU A 486 -11.37 -36.50 -14.85
N LEU A 487 -12.22 -35.68 -14.22
CA LEU A 487 -12.83 -34.52 -14.87
C LEU A 487 -11.84 -33.41 -15.17
N HIS A 488 -10.73 -33.34 -14.43
CA HIS A 488 -9.70 -32.33 -14.61
C HIS A 488 -8.34 -32.82 -14.12
N LEU A 489 -7.29 -32.20 -14.66
CA LEU A 489 -5.91 -32.42 -14.28
C LEU A 489 -5.17 -31.10 -14.28
N ALA A 490 -4.26 -30.94 -13.32
CA ALA A 490 -3.43 -29.75 -13.20
C ALA A 490 -1.96 -30.13 -12.92
N ILE A 491 -1.04 -29.42 -13.54
CA ILE A 491 0.41 -29.60 -13.36
C ILE A 491 1.11 -28.23 -13.31
N HIS A 492 2.12 -28.08 -12.47
CA HIS A 492 2.85 -26.82 -12.33
C HIS A 492 4.34 -27.01 -12.00
N VAL A 493 5.13 -25.94 -12.17
CA VAL A 493 6.52 -25.85 -11.71
C VAL A 493 6.56 -25.46 -10.22
N GLY A 494 7.50 -26.02 -9.44
CA GLY A 494 7.71 -25.72 -8.01
C GLY A 494 7.98 -26.97 -7.17
N ASP A 495 8.92 -26.92 -6.22
CA ASP A 495 9.37 -28.10 -5.44
C ASP A 495 8.60 -28.28 -4.12
N GLU A 496 8.25 -29.52 -3.76
CA GLU A 496 7.38 -29.83 -2.61
C GLU A 496 8.00 -29.61 -1.22
N ASN A 497 9.33 -29.49 -1.11
CA ASN A 497 10.04 -29.38 0.17
C ASN A 497 10.37 -27.93 0.56
N MET A 498 9.33 -27.20 0.99
CA MET A 498 9.44 -25.78 1.37
C MET A 498 9.71 -25.56 2.87
N ALA A 499 10.61 -26.34 3.48
CA ALA A 499 11.03 -26.12 4.87
C ALA A 499 12.44 -25.53 5.00
N LEU A 500 13.37 -25.88 4.09
CA LEU A 500 14.78 -25.41 4.15
C LEU A 500 15.09 -24.23 3.23
N LEU A 501 14.32 -24.05 2.14
CA LEU A 501 14.50 -22.95 1.18
C LEU A 501 13.84 -21.64 1.61
N VAL A 502 13.01 -21.67 2.65
CA VAL A 502 12.40 -20.50 3.29
C VAL A 502 13.49 -19.53 3.76
N TRP A 503 14.64 -20.02 4.23
CA TRP A 503 15.69 -19.14 4.74
C TRP A 503 16.48 -18.40 3.64
N LEU A 504 16.65 -19.00 2.46
CA LEU A 504 17.38 -18.41 1.32
C LEU A 504 16.46 -17.61 0.38
N CYS A 505 15.18 -18.00 0.27
CA CYS A 505 14.15 -17.21 -0.41
C CYS A 505 13.71 -16.00 0.42
N PHE A 506 13.77 -16.04 1.76
CA PHE A 506 13.52 -14.87 2.59
C PHE A 506 14.42 -13.68 2.18
N CYS A 507 15.72 -13.89 1.95
CA CYS A 507 16.64 -12.81 1.56
C CYS A 507 16.39 -12.22 0.16
N SER A 508 15.77 -12.95 -0.76
CA SER A 508 15.45 -12.49 -2.11
C SER A 508 14.01 -11.97 -2.25
N LEU A 509 13.08 -12.46 -1.44
CA LEU A 509 11.72 -11.91 -1.27
C LEU A 509 11.73 -10.59 -0.48
N PHE A 510 12.66 -10.41 0.47
CA PHE A 510 12.84 -9.11 1.14
C PHE A 510 13.16 -8.01 0.12
N GLY A 511 14.05 -8.25 -0.86
CA GLY A 511 14.38 -7.24 -1.88
C GLY A 511 13.19 -6.80 -2.77
N ALA A 512 12.25 -7.70 -3.06
CA ALA A 512 11.02 -7.38 -3.81
C ALA A 512 9.94 -6.73 -2.93
N ALA A 513 9.80 -7.17 -1.67
CA ALA A 513 8.88 -6.58 -0.69
C ALA A 513 9.29 -5.13 -0.31
N PHE A 514 10.58 -4.86 -0.09
CA PHE A 514 11.09 -3.51 0.17
C PHE A 514 10.91 -2.56 -1.03
N SER A 515 10.98 -3.08 -2.27
CA SER A 515 10.69 -2.30 -3.50
C SER A 515 9.25 -1.82 -3.59
N CYS A 516 8.34 -2.67 -3.13
CA CYS A 516 6.91 -2.42 -3.10
C CYS A 516 6.61 -1.46 -1.94
N GLU A 517 7.23 -1.66 -0.77
CA GLU A 517 7.01 -0.87 0.45
C GLU A 517 7.42 0.60 0.35
N ALA A 518 8.63 0.91 -0.14
CA ALA A 518 9.08 2.30 -0.31
C ALA A 518 8.22 3.05 -1.35
N TYR A 519 7.91 2.39 -2.47
CA TYR A 519 7.06 2.90 -3.54
C TYR A 519 5.62 3.20 -3.08
N ILE A 520 5.01 2.30 -2.32
CA ILE A 520 3.66 2.53 -1.75
C ILE A 520 3.69 3.66 -0.75
N LYS A 521 4.70 3.65 0.13
CA LYS A 521 4.80 4.60 1.23
C LYS A 521 4.98 6.03 0.73
N THR A 522 5.86 6.23 -0.25
CA THR A 522 6.15 7.56 -0.82
C THR A 522 5.20 7.94 -1.94
N ASN A 523 4.40 6.99 -2.46
CA ASN A 523 3.57 7.14 -3.65
C ASN A 523 4.35 7.47 -4.94
N GLN A 524 5.68 7.40 -4.96
CA GLN A 524 6.53 7.63 -6.16
C GLN A 524 6.19 6.63 -7.27
N TRP A 525 6.79 6.66 -8.46
CA TRP A 525 6.58 5.58 -9.44
C TRP A 525 7.61 4.45 -9.26
N PRO A 526 7.30 3.20 -9.67
CA PRO A 526 8.28 2.12 -9.61
C PRO A 526 9.57 2.50 -10.33
N GLY A 527 10.72 2.18 -9.71
CA GLY A 527 12.02 2.52 -10.27
C GLY A 527 12.40 4.00 -10.15
N ARG A 528 11.72 4.78 -9.30
CA ARG A 528 12.08 6.15 -8.94
C ARG A 528 12.13 6.31 -7.44
N SER A 529 13.13 7.04 -6.93
CA SER A 529 13.41 7.06 -5.49
C SER A 529 13.96 8.37 -4.93
N VAL A 530 14.25 9.40 -5.74
CA VAL A 530 14.90 10.64 -5.27
C VAL A 530 13.92 11.81 -5.25
N ILE A 531 13.93 12.56 -4.16
CA ILE A 531 13.16 13.79 -3.96
C ILE A 531 14.05 15.00 -4.25
N VAL A 532 13.54 15.99 -4.98
CA VAL A 532 14.23 17.28 -5.17
C VAL A 532 13.45 18.40 -4.49
N GLN A 533 14.07 19.12 -3.57
CA GLN A 533 13.49 20.35 -3.01
C GLN A 533 13.69 21.48 -4.01
N MET A 534 12.63 21.84 -4.72
CA MET A 534 12.59 22.92 -5.72
C MET A 534 12.35 24.25 -5.02
N PHE A 535 13.36 24.71 -4.27
CA PHE A 535 13.23 25.81 -3.33
C PHE A 535 13.00 27.14 -4.06
N GLU A 536 11.87 27.81 -3.75
CA GLU A 536 11.39 29.06 -4.36
C GLU A 536 10.97 29.01 -5.84
N TRP A 537 10.88 27.83 -6.46
CA TRP A 537 10.42 27.75 -7.85
C TRP A 537 8.93 28.08 -7.98
N LYS A 538 8.54 28.72 -9.09
CA LYS A 538 7.12 28.90 -9.42
C LYS A 538 6.47 27.58 -9.81
N TRP A 539 5.17 27.44 -9.54
CA TRP A 539 4.43 26.20 -9.80
C TRP A 539 4.50 25.80 -11.28
N LEU A 540 4.35 26.75 -12.20
CA LEU A 540 4.46 26.48 -13.64
C LEU A 540 5.89 26.09 -14.07
N ASP A 541 6.92 26.65 -13.44
CA ASP A 541 8.32 26.27 -13.73
C ASP A 541 8.59 24.83 -13.25
N ILE A 542 8.05 24.43 -12.10
CA ILE A 542 8.13 23.05 -11.61
C ILE A 542 7.38 22.11 -12.56
N ALA A 543 6.21 22.51 -13.05
CA ALA A 543 5.42 21.73 -14.01
C ALA A 543 6.22 21.43 -15.29
N ASP A 544 6.87 22.47 -15.85
CA ASP A 544 7.75 22.33 -17.01
C ASP A 544 8.97 21.45 -16.70
N GLU A 545 9.57 21.62 -15.51
CA GLU A 545 10.73 20.86 -15.07
C GLU A 545 10.41 19.37 -14.86
N CYS A 546 9.22 19.05 -14.36
CA CYS A 546 8.71 17.69 -14.26
C CYS A 546 8.72 16.97 -15.61
N GLU A 547 8.18 17.61 -16.64
CA GLU A 547 8.05 17.02 -17.98
C GLU A 547 9.37 16.99 -18.74
N ARG A 548 10.12 18.09 -18.73
CA ARG A 548 11.32 18.24 -19.56
C ARG A 548 12.55 17.56 -18.98
N PHE A 549 12.61 17.38 -17.66
CA PHE A 549 13.83 16.91 -16.99
C PHE A 549 13.60 15.85 -15.92
N LEU A 550 12.83 16.14 -14.86
CA LEU A 550 12.75 15.26 -13.69
C LEU A 550 12.17 13.89 -14.03
N GLY A 551 11.07 13.86 -14.79
CA GLY A 551 10.47 12.63 -15.29
C GLY A 551 11.44 11.82 -16.16
N PRO A 552 11.98 12.40 -17.25
CA PRO A 552 12.97 11.73 -18.11
C PRO A 552 14.25 11.27 -17.39
N LYS A 553 14.68 11.94 -16.32
CA LYS A 553 15.86 11.57 -15.52
C LYS A 553 15.56 10.64 -14.35
N GLY A 554 14.28 10.26 -14.15
CA GLY A 554 13.90 9.24 -13.18
C GLY A 554 13.80 9.75 -11.73
N PHE A 555 13.59 11.05 -11.52
CA PHE A 555 13.30 11.58 -10.20
C PHE A 555 11.90 11.15 -9.73
N GLY A 556 11.77 10.83 -8.45
CA GLY A 556 10.53 10.28 -7.89
C GLY A 556 9.54 11.36 -7.48
N ALA A 557 10.03 12.48 -6.93
CA ALA A 557 9.19 13.55 -6.44
C ALA A 557 9.89 14.91 -6.38
N VAL A 558 9.09 15.97 -6.25
CA VAL A 558 9.52 17.32 -5.89
C VAL A 558 8.95 17.70 -4.53
N GLN A 559 9.74 18.37 -3.69
CA GLN A 559 9.25 19.14 -2.55
C GLN A 559 9.13 20.60 -3.00
N THR A 560 7.95 21.21 -2.87
CA THR A 560 7.74 22.64 -3.14
C THR A 560 8.05 23.48 -1.91
N SER A 561 8.30 24.78 -2.08
CA SER A 561 8.18 25.75 -0.98
C SER A 561 6.74 25.80 -0.43
N PRO A 562 6.52 26.43 0.75
CA PRO A 562 5.18 26.57 1.32
C PRO A 562 4.15 27.14 0.34
N ALA A 563 2.97 26.52 0.32
CA ALA A 563 1.87 26.85 -0.59
C ALA A 563 0.79 27.75 0.04
N SER A 564 0.78 27.89 1.37
CA SER A 564 -0.11 28.80 2.09
C SER A 564 0.27 30.25 1.85
N GLU A 565 -0.73 31.13 1.81
CA GLU A 565 -0.54 32.58 1.82
C GLU A 565 0.35 33.00 2.99
N ASN A 566 1.40 33.73 2.66
CA ASN A 566 2.44 34.09 3.60
C ASN A 566 2.60 35.61 3.70
N LEU A 567 3.27 36.06 4.75
CA LEU A 567 3.58 37.47 4.99
C LEU A 567 4.45 38.02 3.86
N LEU A 568 4.22 39.26 3.45
CA LEU A 568 5.16 40.05 2.65
C LEU A 568 6.22 40.65 3.58
N LEU A 569 7.46 40.18 3.49
CA LEU A 569 8.53 40.63 4.37
C LEU A 569 9.78 41.05 3.62
N HIS A 570 10.31 42.22 3.98
CA HIS A 570 11.54 42.79 3.44
C HIS A 570 12.60 42.91 4.52
N ASN A 571 13.86 42.71 4.14
CA ASN A 571 15.00 43.04 5.00
C ASN A 571 15.33 44.55 4.96
N ASP A 572 16.33 44.97 5.72
CA ASP A 572 16.81 46.36 5.81
C ASP A 572 17.21 46.97 4.45
N ALA A 573 17.56 46.13 3.47
CA ALA A 573 17.90 46.55 2.12
C ALA A 573 16.68 46.68 1.19
N GLY A 574 15.46 46.48 1.71
CA GLY A 574 14.22 46.51 0.93
C GLY A 574 14.07 45.29 0.02
N ILE A 575 14.72 44.17 0.32
CA ILE A 575 14.67 42.94 -0.48
C ILE A 575 13.77 41.93 0.22
N ARG A 576 12.85 41.32 -0.54
CA ARG A 576 11.98 40.23 -0.06
C ARG A 576 12.78 39.05 0.46
N THR A 577 12.50 38.60 1.67
CA THR A 577 13.23 37.51 2.31
C THR A 577 12.69 36.14 1.89
N TRP A 578 13.49 35.08 2.02
CA TRP A 578 13.00 33.71 1.73
C TRP A 578 12.13 33.15 2.86
N TYR A 579 12.45 33.50 4.10
CA TYR A 579 11.78 32.98 5.29
C TYR A 579 10.39 33.61 5.51
N GLU A 580 10.02 34.60 4.69
CA GLU A 580 8.65 35.12 4.64
C GLU A 580 7.61 34.01 4.43
N ARG A 581 7.95 32.96 3.66
CA ARG A 581 7.09 31.80 3.38
C ARG A 581 6.72 30.97 4.60
N TYR A 582 7.54 31.06 5.65
CA TYR A 582 7.33 30.33 6.90
C TYR A 582 6.56 31.19 7.92
N GLN A 583 5.95 32.29 7.48
CA GLN A 583 5.08 33.13 8.30
C GLN A 583 3.69 33.18 7.66
N VAL A 584 2.81 32.28 8.12
CA VAL A 584 1.50 32.05 7.51
C VAL A 584 0.53 33.18 7.84
N MET A 585 -0.15 33.69 6.82
CA MET A 585 -1.21 34.71 6.93
C MET A 585 -2.60 34.09 6.79
N SER A 586 -2.74 33.11 5.90
CA SER A 586 -3.96 32.33 5.72
C SER A 586 -3.65 31.00 5.02
N TYR A 587 -4.68 30.17 4.80
CA TYR A 587 -4.56 28.94 4.02
C TYR A 587 -5.00 29.09 2.55
N ASN A 588 -5.12 30.33 2.05
CA ASN A 588 -5.32 30.59 0.62
C ASN A 588 -4.07 30.18 -0.16
N LEU A 589 -4.24 29.64 -1.37
CA LEU A 589 -3.14 29.25 -2.25
C LEU A 589 -2.75 30.39 -3.18
N VAL A 590 -2.19 31.46 -2.61
CA VAL A 590 -1.70 32.62 -3.36
C VAL A 590 -0.36 33.04 -2.77
N THR A 591 0.74 32.80 -3.49
CA THR A 591 2.09 33.20 -3.08
C THR A 591 2.89 33.74 -4.26
N ARG A 592 4.16 34.11 -4.04
CA ARG A 592 5.09 34.47 -5.12
C ARG A 592 5.31 33.38 -6.18
N SER A 593 5.04 32.13 -5.87
CA SER A 593 5.20 31.04 -6.83
C SER A 593 4.04 30.93 -7.85
N GLY A 594 2.90 31.64 -7.63
CA GLY A 594 1.63 31.50 -8.38
C GLY A 594 0.38 31.32 -7.49
N ASP A 595 -0.73 30.90 -8.11
CA ASP A 595 -2.04 30.71 -7.47
C ASP A 595 -2.54 29.24 -7.43
N GLU A 596 -3.78 29.02 -6.97
CA GLU A 596 -4.39 27.68 -6.90
C GLU A 596 -4.49 26.99 -8.27
N ALA A 597 -4.75 27.75 -9.34
CA ALA A 597 -4.85 27.20 -10.69
C ALA A 597 -3.47 26.76 -11.18
N ASP A 598 -2.42 27.55 -10.90
CA ASP A 598 -1.04 27.17 -11.19
C ASP A 598 -0.60 25.94 -10.38
N PHE A 599 -1.02 25.86 -9.10
CA PHE A 599 -0.76 24.70 -8.24
C PHE A 599 -1.38 23.42 -8.82
N LEU A 600 -2.67 23.47 -9.20
CA LEU A 600 -3.37 22.35 -9.83
C LEU A 600 -2.73 21.95 -11.17
N ASN A 601 -2.27 22.93 -11.95
CA ASN A 601 -1.59 22.69 -13.22
C ASN A 601 -0.28 21.92 -12.98
N MET A 602 0.52 22.37 -12.02
CA MET A 602 1.76 21.72 -11.63
C MET A 602 1.53 20.28 -11.16
N THR A 603 0.64 20.05 -10.19
CA THR A 603 0.37 18.70 -9.68
C THR A 603 -0.15 17.78 -10.77
N THR A 604 -1.03 18.26 -11.65
CA THR A 604 -1.57 17.49 -12.77
C THR A 604 -0.46 17.05 -13.74
N ARG A 605 0.38 18.00 -14.18
CA ARG A 605 1.46 17.74 -15.14
C ARG A 605 2.56 16.86 -14.54
N CYS A 606 3.00 17.14 -13.32
CA CYS A 606 4.02 16.34 -12.64
C CYS A 606 3.54 14.89 -12.42
N ASN A 607 2.34 14.70 -11.88
CA ASN A 607 1.82 13.35 -11.63
C ASN A 607 1.67 12.54 -12.91
N LYS A 608 1.28 13.18 -14.03
CA LYS A 608 1.15 12.53 -15.35
C LYS A 608 2.48 11.95 -15.86
N VAL A 609 3.62 12.57 -15.54
CA VAL A 609 4.95 12.09 -15.93
C VAL A 609 5.67 11.31 -14.82
N GLY A 610 4.93 10.90 -13.79
CA GLY A 610 5.42 10.07 -12.69
C GLY A 610 6.32 10.78 -11.68
N VAL A 611 6.24 12.11 -11.61
CA VAL A 611 6.92 12.91 -10.58
C VAL A 611 5.88 13.35 -9.56
N ARG A 612 6.00 12.89 -8.32
CA ARG A 612 5.06 13.23 -7.26
C ARG A 612 5.35 14.60 -6.66
N VAL A 613 4.33 15.25 -6.10
CA VAL A 613 4.46 16.57 -5.47
C VAL A 613 4.27 16.42 -3.97
N TYR A 614 5.30 16.78 -3.21
CA TYR A 614 5.24 16.93 -1.76
C TYR A 614 5.23 18.41 -1.40
N VAL A 615 4.28 18.83 -0.60
CA VAL A 615 4.10 20.25 -0.26
C VAL A 615 4.74 20.51 1.08
N ASP A 616 5.56 21.55 1.20
CA ASP A 616 5.98 22.07 2.50
C ASP A 616 4.77 22.77 3.15
N VAL A 617 4.41 22.34 4.36
CA VAL A 617 3.21 22.82 5.06
C VAL A 617 3.61 23.36 6.42
N VAL A 618 3.19 24.60 6.67
CA VAL A 618 3.45 25.33 7.90
C VAL A 618 2.13 25.51 8.63
N PHE A 619 1.97 24.85 9.77
CA PHE A 619 0.77 24.94 10.60
C PHE A 619 1.07 24.83 12.11
N ASN A 620 2.34 24.91 12.50
CA ASN A 620 2.72 25.11 13.89
C ASN A 620 2.31 26.51 14.36
N HIS A 621 2.60 27.52 13.54
CA HIS A 621 2.51 28.93 13.90
C HIS A 621 1.91 29.77 12.77
N MET A 622 1.59 31.03 13.10
CA MET A 622 1.26 32.09 12.13
C MET A 622 2.48 33.03 11.98
N THR A 623 2.31 34.35 11.96
CA THR A 623 3.44 35.28 11.80
C THR A 623 4.11 35.65 13.14
N GLY A 624 5.29 36.25 13.06
CA GLY A 624 5.85 37.07 14.15
C GLY A 624 5.24 38.47 14.18
N ASP A 625 5.81 39.35 15.00
CA ASP A 625 5.40 40.76 15.05
C ASP A 625 6.18 41.60 14.02
N HIS A 626 5.45 42.27 13.13
CA HIS A 626 6.02 43.10 12.06
C HIS A 626 5.25 44.42 11.91
N GLU A 627 5.92 45.46 11.39
CA GLU A 627 5.27 46.76 11.11
C GLU A 627 4.21 46.66 10.01
N THR A 628 4.41 45.75 9.05
CA THR A 628 3.50 45.48 7.93
C THR A 628 2.94 44.06 8.03
N ASN A 629 1.61 43.93 8.12
CA ASN A 629 0.92 42.64 8.29
C ASN A 629 -0.02 42.36 7.10
N ILE A 630 0.53 42.32 5.88
CA ILE A 630 -0.20 42.04 4.65
C ILE A 630 0.37 40.77 4.01
N GLY A 631 -0.51 39.83 3.68
CA GLY A 631 -0.18 38.59 3.01
C GLY A 631 -0.12 38.72 1.50
N THR A 632 0.53 37.75 0.85
CA THR A 632 0.66 37.66 -0.61
C THR A 632 -0.67 37.58 -1.35
N GLY A 633 -1.75 37.13 -0.71
CA GLY A 633 -3.11 37.07 -1.23
C GLY A 633 -4.00 38.24 -0.78
N GLY A 634 -3.43 39.23 -0.09
CA GLY A 634 -4.14 40.42 0.40
C GLY A 634 -4.79 40.25 1.77
N SER A 635 -4.63 39.11 2.45
CA SER A 635 -5.10 38.95 3.84
C SER A 635 -4.33 39.89 4.76
N THR A 636 -5.00 40.47 5.74
CA THR A 636 -4.36 41.29 6.79
C THR A 636 -4.40 40.56 8.12
N ALA A 637 -3.45 40.85 9.01
CA ALA A 637 -3.45 40.37 10.39
C ALA A 637 -3.22 41.51 11.39
N ASP A 638 -3.71 41.33 12.60
CA ASP A 638 -3.36 42.14 13.76
C ASP A 638 -2.59 41.25 14.74
N THR A 639 -1.26 41.35 14.72
CA THR A 639 -0.35 40.51 15.49
C THR A 639 -0.38 40.87 16.98
N ASP A 640 -0.71 42.12 17.32
CA ASP A 640 -0.88 42.62 18.70
C ASP A 640 -2.16 42.11 19.35
N THR A 641 -3.13 41.62 18.57
CA THR A 641 -4.34 40.98 19.10
C THR A 641 -4.50 39.52 18.66
N TRP A 642 -3.47 38.95 18.01
CA TRP A 642 -3.45 37.58 17.52
C TRP A 642 -4.65 37.27 16.60
N SER A 643 -5.03 38.25 15.77
CA SER A 643 -6.16 38.15 14.86
C SER A 643 -5.70 37.90 13.42
N TYR A 644 -6.15 36.78 12.85
CA TYR A 644 -5.87 36.40 11.47
C TYR A 644 -7.20 36.12 10.74
N PRO A 645 -7.93 37.14 10.28
CA PRO A 645 -9.23 37.00 9.63
C PRO A 645 -9.26 36.10 8.39
N GLY A 646 -8.12 35.90 7.72
CA GLY A 646 -8.02 35.07 6.51
C GLY A 646 -8.32 33.58 6.73
N VAL A 647 -8.27 33.07 7.99
CA VAL A 647 -8.56 31.65 8.29
C VAL A 647 -10.00 31.38 8.75
N PRO A 648 -10.65 32.10 9.69
CA PRO A 648 -10.18 33.09 10.67
C PRO A 648 -9.61 32.48 11.97
N TYR A 649 -8.59 33.11 12.55
CA TYR A 649 -8.12 32.85 13.93
C TYR A 649 -8.16 34.11 14.79
N THR A 650 -8.26 33.89 16.09
CA THR A 650 -8.29 34.88 17.17
C THR A 650 -7.38 34.39 18.30
N GLN A 651 -7.09 35.24 19.28
CA GLN A 651 -6.20 34.94 20.40
C GLN A 651 -6.49 33.61 21.13
N GLU A 652 -7.74 33.14 21.17
CA GLU A 652 -8.12 31.87 21.83
C GLU A 652 -7.58 30.62 21.13
N HIS A 653 -7.20 30.73 19.85
CA HIS A 653 -6.71 29.63 19.01
C HIS A 653 -5.20 29.39 19.15
N PHE A 654 -4.51 30.19 19.97
CA PHE A 654 -3.08 30.13 20.23
C PHE A 654 -2.82 29.61 21.64
N HIS A 655 -1.62 29.08 21.91
CA HIS A 655 -1.26 28.59 23.24
C HIS A 655 -1.22 29.72 24.28
N HIS A 656 -1.67 29.41 25.50
CA HIS A 656 -1.62 30.29 26.67
C HIS A 656 -1.11 29.53 27.91
N PRO A 657 -0.30 30.16 28.79
CA PRO A 657 0.20 31.54 28.69
C PRO A 657 1.20 31.72 27.54
N ILE A 658 1.24 32.92 26.96
CA ILE A 658 2.21 33.27 25.91
C ILE A 658 3.62 33.23 26.49
N CYS A 659 4.52 32.52 25.82
CA CYS A 659 5.92 32.34 26.18
C CYS A 659 6.78 32.16 24.93
N ASP A 660 8.08 32.39 25.04
CA ASP A 660 9.08 32.04 24.02
C ASP A 660 9.83 30.77 24.42
N ILE A 661 10.33 30.02 23.44
CA ILE A 661 11.19 28.86 23.69
C ILE A 661 12.57 29.34 24.14
N ASN A 662 12.95 28.99 25.38
CA ASN A 662 14.25 29.29 25.99
C ASN A 662 15.01 28.02 26.42
N ASP A 663 14.31 26.94 26.77
CA ASP A 663 14.88 25.66 27.20
C ASP A 663 14.45 24.48 26.30
N TYR A 664 15.33 24.08 25.38
CA TYR A 664 15.13 22.88 24.56
C TYR A 664 15.21 21.56 25.36
N GLY A 665 15.62 21.59 26.63
CA GLY A 665 15.52 20.48 27.58
C GLY A 665 14.12 20.30 28.17
N ASN A 666 13.19 21.23 27.90
CA ASN A 666 11.81 21.16 28.35
C ASN A 666 10.87 20.90 27.16
N ALA A 667 10.45 19.64 26.99
CA ALA A 667 9.61 19.22 25.86
C ALA A 667 8.26 19.97 25.80
N THR A 668 7.70 20.35 26.94
CA THR A 668 6.46 21.13 27.00
C THR A 668 6.68 22.53 26.43
N GLU A 669 7.71 23.23 26.90
CA GLU A 669 8.06 24.57 26.43
C GLU A 669 8.34 24.59 24.92
N VAL A 670 9.08 23.59 24.42
CA VAL A 670 9.36 23.42 22.99
C VAL A 670 8.09 23.32 22.14
N ARG A 671 6.97 22.82 22.71
CA ARG A 671 5.73 22.52 21.98
C ARG A 671 4.57 23.50 22.20
N ILE A 672 4.67 24.38 23.19
CA ILE A 672 3.57 25.32 23.53
C ILE A 672 4.00 26.79 23.52
N CYS A 673 5.30 27.06 23.40
CA CYS A 673 5.84 28.41 23.36
C CYS A 673 6.25 28.79 21.93
N GLN A 674 6.35 30.10 21.69
CA GLN A 674 6.65 30.68 20.39
C GLN A 674 8.07 30.35 19.94
N LEU A 675 8.17 29.73 18.76
CA LEU A 675 9.41 29.55 18.06
C LEU A 675 9.83 30.88 17.43
N SER A 676 10.83 31.55 18.01
CA SER A 676 11.33 32.86 17.51
C SER A 676 10.24 33.94 17.40
N GLY A 677 9.33 34.01 18.38
CA GLY A 677 8.24 34.99 18.41
C GLY A 677 7.07 34.72 17.45
N LEU A 678 7.11 33.62 16.69
CA LEU A 678 6.03 33.21 15.79
C LEU A 678 4.81 32.75 16.61
N LYS A 679 3.61 33.30 16.31
CA LYS A 679 2.41 33.02 17.14
C LYS A 679 2.02 31.54 17.05
N ASP A 680 2.18 30.83 18.17
CA ASP A 680 2.06 29.37 18.26
C ASP A 680 0.61 28.89 18.37
N LEU A 681 0.14 28.12 17.38
CA LEU A 681 -1.24 27.64 17.32
C LEU A 681 -1.47 26.52 18.34
N ASN A 682 -2.67 26.49 18.92
CA ASN A 682 -3.07 25.42 19.83
C ASN A 682 -3.75 24.27 19.07
N GLN A 683 -2.96 23.30 18.61
CA GLN A 683 -3.49 22.15 17.86
C GLN A 683 -4.28 21.16 18.72
N THR A 684 -4.36 21.33 20.05
CA THR A 684 -5.29 20.52 20.87
C THR A 684 -6.75 20.88 20.62
N MET A 685 -7.02 22.09 20.10
CA MET A 685 -8.37 22.57 19.84
C MET A 685 -8.96 21.94 18.56
N PRO A 686 -10.17 21.34 18.63
CA PRO A 686 -10.82 20.77 17.46
C PRO A 686 -11.01 21.75 16.30
N TYR A 687 -11.25 23.04 16.60
CA TYR A 687 -11.39 24.08 15.58
C TYR A 687 -10.10 24.29 14.78
N VAL A 688 -8.96 24.42 15.47
CA VAL A 688 -7.64 24.59 14.84
C VAL A 688 -7.31 23.36 14.00
N ARG A 689 -7.48 22.14 14.54
CA ARG A 689 -7.29 20.91 13.77
C ARG A 689 -8.16 20.87 12.52
N GLN A 690 -9.42 21.25 12.61
CA GLN A 690 -10.32 21.20 11.45
C GLN A 690 -9.90 22.18 10.34
N LYS A 691 -9.41 23.37 10.69
CA LYS A 691 -8.88 24.33 9.72
C LYS A 691 -7.62 23.79 9.01
N ILE A 692 -6.71 23.19 9.77
CA ILE A 692 -5.51 22.53 9.24
C ILE A 692 -5.90 21.36 8.33
N ILE A 693 -6.80 20.48 8.77
CA ILE A 693 -7.27 19.33 7.99
C ILE A 693 -7.89 19.78 6.68
N ASN A 694 -8.70 20.84 6.69
CA ASN A 694 -9.32 21.38 5.47
C ASN A 694 -8.26 21.88 4.47
N PHE A 695 -7.26 22.61 4.95
CA PHE A 695 -6.14 23.07 4.12
C PHE A 695 -5.37 21.89 3.52
N LEU A 696 -4.97 20.92 4.33
CA LEU A 696 -4.22 19.75 3.87
C LEU A 696 -5.03 18.87 2.92
N ASN A 697 -6.34 18.71 3.16
CA ASN A 697 -7.23 17.99 2.25
C ASN A 697 -7.43 18.72 0.92
N ASN A 698 -7.49 20.05 0.92
CA ASN A 698 -7.51 20.82 -0.33
C ASN A 698 -6.26 20.53 -1.19
N LEU A 699 -5.07 20.52 -0.58
CA LEU A 699 -3.83 20.16 -1.28
C LEU A 699 -3.88 18.73 -1.87
N ILE A 700 -4.41 17.77 -1.10
CA ILE A 700 -4.57 16.37 -1.54
C ILE A 700 -5.56 16.27 -2.71
N ASP A 701 -6.68 16.98 -2.62
CA ASP A 701 -7.72 17.00 -3.65
C ASP A 701 -7.17 17.62 -4.95
N LEU A 702 -6.30 18.63 -4.83
CA LEU A 702 -5.55 19.24 -5.93
C LEU A 702 -4.35 18.40 -6.43
N GLY A 703 -4.12 17.21 -5.88
CA GLY A 703 -3.14 16.25 -6.42
C GLY A 703 -1.78 16.22 -5.73
N ALA A 704 -1.62 16.82 -4.55
CA ALA A 704 -0.44 16.58 -3.72
C ALA A 704 -0.36 15.11 -3.30
N ALA A 705 0.84 14.53 -3.39
CA ALA A 705 1.12 13.13 -3.04
C ALA A 705 1.54 12.94 -1.57
N GLY A 706 1.83 14.04 -0.88
CA GLY A 706 2.40 14.03 0.45
C GLY A 706 2.76 15.43 0.95
N ILE A 707 3.25 15.50 2.18
CA ILE A 707 3.58 16.74 2.88
C ILE A 707 4.90 16.63 3.63
N ARG A 708 5.69 17.71 3.60
CA ARG A 708 6.78 17.99 4.52
C ARG A 708 6.21 18.84 5.64
N VAL A 709 6.19 18.32 6.85
CA VAL A 709 5.63 19.03 8.01
C VAL A 709 6.72 19.86 8.65
N ASP A 710 6.61 21.18 8.48
CA ASP A 710 7.48 22.17 9.09
C ASP A 710 7.41 22.12 10.62
N ALA A 711 8.55 22.33 11.28
CA ALA A 711 8.63 22.49 12.73
C ALA A 711 7.88 21.40 13.54
N ALA A 712 7.84 20.15 13.06
CA ALA A 712 7.07 19.09 13.71
C ALA A 712 7.50 18.84 15.18
N LYS A 713 8.78 19.06 15.48
CA LYS A 713 9.32 19.07 16.86
C LYS A 713 8.54 19.96 17.84
N HIS A 714 7.97 21.04 17.33
CA HIS A 714 7.24 22.06 18.08
C HIS A 714 5.74 21.76 18.20
N MET A 715 5.28 20.61 17.73
CA MET A 715 3.89 20.15 17.88
C MET A 715 3.83 18.82 18.62
N TRP A 716 2.72 18.58 19.33
CA TRP A 716 2.49 17.30 20.01
C TRP A 716 2.22 16.16 19.02
N PRO A 717 2.89 14.99 19.15
CA PRO A 717 2.63 13.83 18.31
C PRO A 717 1.15 13.40 18.29
N GLU A 718 0.46 13.51 19.42
CA GLU A 718 -0.96 13.15 19.55
C GLU A 718 -1.85 14.04 18.67
N ASP A 719 -1.55 15.34 18.61
CA ASP A 719 -2.29 16.31 17.79
C ASP A 719 -2.01 16.07 16.29
N LEU A 720 -0.75 15.80 15.95
CA LEU A 720 -0.36 15.42 14.59
C LEU A 720 -1.05 14.13 14.15
N ASN A 721 -1.10 13.10 15.00
CA ASN A 721 -1.80 11.86 14.71
C ASN A 721 -3.30 12.08 14.42
N GLU A 722 -3.95 12.94 15.20
CA GLU A 722 -5.36 13.30 15.02
C GLU A 722 -5.60 14.00 13.68
N ILE A 723 -4.69 14.88 13.27
CA ILE A 723 -4.73 15.55 11.95
C ILE A 723 -4.50 14.52 10.85
N TYR A 724 -3.43 13.73 10.93
CA TYR A 724 -2.99 12.81 9.88
C TYR A 724 -3.99 11.70 9.59
N ARG A 725 -4.64 11.14 10.62
CA ARG A 725 -5.65 10.08 10.44
C ARG A 725 -6.92 10.57 9.73
N ARG A 726 -7.19 11.88 9.77
CA ARG A 726 -8.36 12.53 9.15
C ARG A 726 -8.08 13.11 7.76
N LEU A 727 -6.83 13.03 7.29
CA LEU A 727 -6.54 13.40 5.90
C LEU A 727 -7.30 12.48 4.93
N ASN A 728 -7.59 12.96 3.73
CA ASN A 728 -8.19 12.18 2.67
C ASN A 728 -7.19 11.13 2.14
N ASN A 729 -7.72 10.09 1.49
CA ASN A 729 -6.89 9.30 0.60
C ASN A 729 -6.54 10.14 -0.65
N LEU A 730 -5.40 9.85 -1.27
CA LEU A 730 -4.94 10.56 -2.45
C LEU A 730 -5.91 10.42 -3.62
N ASN A 731 -6.10 11.51 -4.36
CA ASN A 731 -7.10 11.62 -5.40
C ASN A 731 -6.73 10.78 -6.65
N MET A 732 -7.51 9.73 -6.93
CA MET A 732 -7.26 8.81 -8.05
C MET A 732 -7.20 9.50 -9.43
N ASN A 733 -7.82 10.67 -9.59
CA ASN A 733 -7.77 11.43 -10.84
C ASN A 733 -6.34 11.89 -11.21
N HIS A 734 -5.44 11.94 -10.24
CA HIS A 734 -4.01 12.26 -10.45
C HIS A 734 -3.13 11.00 -10.57
N GLY A 735 -3.72 9.85 -10.89
CA GLY A 735 -2.98 8.59 -11.09
C GLY A 735 -2.42 8.02 -9.78
N PHE A 736 -3.08 8.29 -8.65
CA PHE A 736 -2.83 7.62 -7.37
C PHE A 736 -3.65 6.35 -7.26
N ARG A 737 -3.15 5.41 -6.45
CA ARG A 737 -3.85 4.16 -6.19
C ARG A 737 -5.04 4.42 -5.28
N ARG A 738 -6.06 3.57 -5.39
CA ARG A 738 -7.14 3.57 -4.43
C ARG A 738 -6.58 3.39 -3.01
N ASN A 739 -7.12 4.14 -2.07
CA ASN A 739 -6.76 4.07 -0.65
C ASN A 739 -5.30 4.44 -0.34
N SER A 740 -4.56 5.02 -1.29
CA SER A 740 -3.25 5.62 -1.01
C SER A 740 -3.41 6.72 0.03
N ARG A 741 -2.57 6.71 1.06
CA ARG A 741 -2.44 7.80 2.03
C ARG A 741 -1.37 8.79 1.57
N PRO A 742 -1.48 10.09 1.88
CA PRO A 742 -0.41 11.03 1.63
C PRO A 742 0.88 10.59 2.33
N TYR A 743 2.02 10.73 1.64
CA TYR A 743 3.32 10.52 2.26
C TYR A 743 3.60 11.66 3.25
N ILE A 744 4.04 11.34 4.47
CA ILE A 744 4.32 12.34 5.50
C ILE A 744 5.77 12.19 5.92
N TYR A 745 6.52 13.28 5.87
CA TYR A 745 7.81 13.37 6.52
C TYR A 745 7.94 14.69 7.29
N GLN A 746 8.60 14.61 8.43
CA GLN A 746 8.46 15.57 9.52
C GLN A 746 9.82 16.16 9.85
N GLU A 747 9.87 17.48 9.99
CA GLU A 747 11.06 18.13 10.49
C GLU A 747 11.16 17.99 12.00
N VAL A 748 12.06 17.10 12.44
CA VAL A 748 12.43 16.98 13.85
C VAL A 748 13.95 17.12 13.94
N SER A 749 14.39 18.33 14.27
CA SER A 749 15.81 18.62 14.47
C SER A 749 16.34 17.93 15.73
N LYS A 750 17.58 17.44 15.66
CA LYS A 750 18.21 16.68 16.74
C LYS A 750 18.61 17.58 17.93
N GLY A 751 18.59 17.01 19.14
CA GLY A 751 19.01 17.66 20.39
C GLY A 751 17.84 18.17 21.24
N GLY A 752 18.06 18.30 22.55
CA GLY A 752 17.01 18.64 23.52
C GLY A 752 16.22 17.41 24.01
N ALA A 753 15.10 17.65 24.68
CA ALA A 753 14.25 16.60 25.24
C ALA A 753 13.33 15.93 24.23
N VAL A 754 12.99 16.61 23.14
CA VAL A 754 12.14 16.09 22.07
C VAL A 754 12.98 15.30 21.06
N THR A 755 12.56 14.07 20.76
CA THR A 755 13.34 13.14 19.91
C THR A 755 12.52 12.58 18.76
N PHE A 756 13.18 12.04 17.73
CA PHE A 756 12.49 11.43 16.58
C PHE A 756 11.64 10.21 16.96
N GLU A 757 11.96 9.54 18.08
CA GLU A 757 11.23 8.34 18.54
C GLU A 757 9.74 8.62 18.79
N GLU A 758 9.40 9.86 19.13
CA GLU A 758 8.02 10.30 19.36
C GLU A 758 7.23 10.49 18.05
N TYR A 759 7.91 10.70 16.93
CA TYR A 759 7.30 11.07 15.63
C TYR A 759 7.42 9.99 14.58
N LYS A 760 8.38 9.08 14.74
CA LYS A 760 8.71 8.05 13.74
C LYS A 760 7.53 7.15 13.42
N ASP A 761 6.49 7.06 14.26
CA ASP A 761 5.29 6.25 14.05
C ASP A 761 4.17 6.95 13.28
N LEU A 762 4.28 8.28 13.14
CA LEU A 762 3.32 9.11 12.42
C LEU A 762 3.71 9.30 10.95
N GLY A 763 5.00 9.37 10.66
CA GLY A 763 5.58 9.58 9.34
C GLY A 763 7.09 9.41 9.39
N ASP A 764 7.77 9.68 8.28
CA ASP A 764 9.24 9.74 8.28
C ASP A 764 9.73 11.01 8.96
N VAL A 765 11.00 11.01 9.32
CA VAL A 765 11.65 12.10 10.03
C VAL A 765 12.92 12.50 9.30
N THR A 766 13.16 13.81 9.18
CA THR A 766 14.39 14.35 8.61
C THR A 766 15.61 13.98 9.45
N GLU A 767 16.55 13.24 8.88
CA GLU A 767 17.77 12.79 9.55
C GLU A 767 18.91 13.80 9.35
N PHE A 768 18.94 14.82 10.20
CA PHE A 768 19.96 15.88 10.16
C PHE A 768 21.39 15.37 10.41
N THR A 769 21.55 14.21 11.08
CA THR A 769 22.88 13.62 11.34
C THR A 769 23.56 13.23 10.04
N ALA A 770 22.80 12.85 9.01
CA ALA A 770 23.36 12.45 7.72
C ALA A 770 24.19 13.57 7.08
N GLY A 771 23.62 14.78 6.97
CA GLY A 771 24.32 15.94 6.41
C GLY A 771 25.55 16.35 7.22
N ALA A 772 25.42 16.36 8.56
CA ALA A 772 26.51 16.71 9.46
C ALA A 772 27.69 15.72 9.37
N GLU A 773 27.42 14.42 9.37
CA GLU A 773 28.46 13.39 9.26
C GLU A 773 29.13 13.41 7.89
N LEU A 774 28.37 13.57 6.80
CA LEU A 774 28.96 13.69 5.46
C LEU A 774 29.85 14.93 5.35
N ALA A 775 29.45 16.06 5.95
CA ALA A 775 30.27 17.26 5.97
C ALA A 775 31.60 17.03 6.71
N LEU A 776 31.58 16.41 7.89
CA LEU A 776 32.80 16.07 8.65
C LEU A 776 33.71 15.10 7.89
N ILE A 777 33.12 14.10 7.24
CA ILE A 777 33.86 13.04 6.53
C ILE A 777 34.50 13.57 5.24
N PHE A 778 33.72 14.20 4.36
CA PHE A 778 34.22 14.67 3.07
C PHE A 778 35.08 15.94 3.16
N SER A 779 34.98 16.72 4.24
CA SER A 779 35.93 17.82 4.53
C SER A 779 37.24 17.34 5.17
N GLY A 780 37.39 16.03 5.41
CA GLY A 780 38.62 15.42 5.94
C GLY A 780 38.78 15.50 7.46
N GLN A 781 37.75 15.90 8.21
CA GLN A 781 37.78 15.87 9.68
C GLN A 781 37.59 14.47 10.25
N LYS A 782 36.91 13.58 9.51
CA LYS A 782 36.79 12.15 9.78
C LYS A 782 37.22 11.37 8.54
N PRO A 783 37.85 10.19 8.68
CA PRO A 783 38.26 9.41 7.52
C PRO A 783 37.06 8.77 6.81
N LEU A 784 37.12 8.58 5.48
CA LEU A 784 36.04 7.95 4.70
C LEU A 784 35.64 6.57 5.23
N LYS A 785 36.57 5.79 5.80
CA LYS A 785 36.25 4.48 6.39
C LYS A 785 35.14 4.52 7.44
N THR A 786 34.89 5.68 8.07
CA THR A 786 33.80 5.87 9.04
C THR A 786 32.43 5.54 8.42
N LEU A 787 32.29 5.70 7.09
CA LEU A 787 31.09 5.35 6.35
C LEU A 787 30.77 3.84 6.36
N ALA A 788 31.69 2.98 6.81
CA ALA A 788 31.39 1.56 7.08
C ALA A 788 30.31 1.38 8.15
N SER A 789 30.12 2.37 9.01
CA SER A 789 29.09 2.39 10.07
C SER A 789 27.87 3.25 9.68
N TRP A 790 27.73 3.62 8.41
CA TRP A 790 26.61 4.44 7.93
C TRP A 790 25.25 3.79 8.17
N GLY A 791 24.30 4.57 8.69
CA GLY A 791 22.96 4.10 9.01
C GLY A 791 22.86 3.24 10.28
N THR A 792 23.90 3.23 11.12
CA THR A 792 23.92 2.51 12.40
C THR A 792 23.89 3.47 13.58
N THR A 793 23.53 2.95 14.75
CA THR A 793 23.56 3.70 16.02
C THR A 793 24.97 4.14 16.42
N ALA A 794 26.03 3.59 15.82
CA ALA A 794 27.40 4.06 16.05
C ALA A 794 27.64 5.49 15.53
N LEU A 795 26.83 5.93 14.54
CA LEU A 795 26.78 7.32 14.07
C LEU A 795 25.55 8.05 14.61
N ASP A 796 24.84 7.45 15.58
CA ASP A 796 23.63 8.02 16.19
C ASP A 796 22.55 8.38 15.14
N MET A 797 22.41 7.49 14.15
CA MET A 797 21.43 7.60 13.07
C MET A 797 20.20 6.74 13.38
N MET A 798 19.01 7.21 12.97
CA MET A 798 17.74 6.52 13.15
C MET A 798 17.59 5.30 12.21
N PRO A 799 16.61 4.41 12.43
CA PRO A 799 16.33 3.32 11.50
C PRO A 799 16.07 3.82 10.08
N SER A 800 16.62 3.11 9.08
CA SER A 800 16.59 3.52 7.67
C SER A 800 15.17 3.73 7.14
N GLU A 801 14.22 2.91 7.59
CA GLU A 801 12.83 2.93 7.20
C GLU A 801 12.06 4.15 7.71
N ASN A 802 12.66 4.96 8.60
CA ASN A 802 12.06 6.18 9.15
C ASN A 802 12.77 7.46 8.69
N ALA A 803 13.89 7.35 7.96
CA ALA A 803 14.77 8.49 7.69
C ALA A 803 14.53 9.12 6.31
N VAL A 804 14.32 10.44 6.27
CA VAL A 804 14.56 11.26 5.05
C VAL A 804 15.93 11.90 5.17
N ILE A 805 16.84 11.53 4.28
CA ILE A 805 18.24 11.96 4.33
C ILE A 805 18.57 12.99 3.25
N PHE A 806 19.49 13.87 3.56
CA PHE A 806 19.97 14.92 2.67
C PHE A 806 21.38 15.35 3.08
N VAL A 807 22.15 15.89 2.12
CA VAL A 807 23.45 16.50 2.43
C VAL A 807 23.23 17.86 3.08
N ASP A 808 22.34 18.66 2.51
CA ASP A 808 21.93 19.97 2.98
C ASP A 808 20.41 20.18 2.83
N ASN A 809 19.89 21.23 3.43
CA ASN A 809 18.54 21.73 3.20
C ASN A 809 18.56 23.26 3.08
N HIS A 810 17.41 23.86 2.77
CA HIS A 810 17.27 25.31 2.64
C HIS A 810 17.75 26.12 3.88
N ASP A 811 17.60 25.62 5.11
CA ASP A 811 18.09 26.30 6.34
C ASP A 811 19.61 26.12 6.55
N THR A 812 20.07 24.88 6.58
CA THR A 812 21.43 24.50 6.95
C THR A 812 22.46 24.99 5.93
N GLN A 813 22.08 25.13 4.65
CA GLN A 813 22.96 25.72 3.65
C GLN A 813 23.27 27.21 3.92
N ARG A 814 22.49 27.87 4.78
CA ARG A 814 22.64 29.29 5.14
C ARG A 814 23.32 29.50 6.49
N ASN A 815 23.18 28.56 7.44
CA ASN A 815 23.61 28.73 8.84
C ASN A 815 24.58 27.66 9.37
N GLY A 816 25.02 26.69 8.56
CA GLY A 816 25.65 25.47 9.05
C GLY A 816 27.08 25.21 8.57
N PHE A 817 27.81 24.40 9.37
CA PHE A 817 28.99 23.67 8.91
C PHE A 817 28.54 22.43 8.10
N ILE A 818 28.02 22.66 6.90
CA ILE A 818 27.49 21.62 5.99
C ILE A 818 28.06 21.83 4.58
N LEU A 819 28.12 20.76 3.78
CA LEU A 819 28.49 20.85 2.37
C LEU A 819 27.32 21.37 1.55
N THR A 820 27.57 22.36 0.69
CA THR A 820 26.56 22.96 -0.20
C THR A 820 27.12 23.08 -1.62
N TYR A 821 26.35 23.65 -2.54
CA TYR A 821 26.83 23.98 -3.88
C TYR A 821 28.11 24.85 -3.88
N LYS A 822 28.35 25.63 -2.81
CA LYS A 822 29.57 26.45 -2.64
C LYS A 822 30.83 25.60 -2.47
N ASN A 823 30.68 24.30 -2.20
CA ASN A 823 31.74 23.29 -2.13
C ASN A 823 31.54 22.21 -3.20
N GLU A 824 31.26 22.62 -4.44
CA GLU A 824 30.79 21.80 -5.57
C GLU A 824 31.41 20.39 -5.66
N THR A 825 32.74 20.29 -5.64
CA THR A 825 33.45 19.00 -5.76
C THR A 825 33.14 18.04 -4.62
N LEU A 826 33.21 18.52 -3.37
CA LEU A 826 32.95 17.70 -2.18
C LEU A 826 31.45 17.39 -2.05
N TYR A 827 30.59 18.35 -2.39
CA TYR A 827 29.15 18.19 -2.38
C TYR A 827 28.68 17.09 -3.35
N LYS A 828 29.21 17.08 -4.58
CA LYS A 828 28.92 16.01 -5.56
C LYS A 828 29.33 14.63 -5.05
N ALA A 829 30.49 14.53 -4.39
CA ALA A 829 30.93 13.27 -3.80
C ALA A 829 30.03 12.81 -2.63
N ALA A 830 29.61 13.73 -1.76
CA ALA A 830 28.67 13.44 -0.68
C ALA A 830 27.29 13.01 -1.21
N ILE A 831 26.76 13.70 -2.22
CA ILE A 831 25.52 13.31 -2.91
C ILE A 831 25.67 11.94 -3.58
N ALA A 832 26.78 11.66 -4.24
CA ALA A 832 27.03 10.36 -4.85
C ALA A 832 27.04 9.23 -3.80
N PHE A 833 27.64 9.45 -2.62
CA PHE A 833 27.56 8.47 -1.53
C PHE A 833 26.12 8.29 -1.03
N LEU A 834 25.42 9.40 -0.77
CA LEU A 834 24.03 9.40 -0.30
C LEU A 834 23.08 8.68 -1.27
N LEU A 835 23.28 8.83 -2.58
CA LEU A 835 22.51 8.16 -3.63
C LEU A 835 22.97 6.73 -3.93
N ALA A 836 24.22 6.36 -3.61
CA ALA A 836 24.68 4.99 -3.78
C ALA A 836 24.25 4.08 -2.61
N HIS A 837 24.24 4.61 -1.39
CA HIS A 837 23.93 3.83 -0.19
C HIS A 837 22.43 3.52 -0.08
N PRO A 838 22.02 2.33 0.38
CA PRO A 838 20.60 1.97 0.50
C PRO A 838 19.85 2.63 1.66
N TYR A 839 20.53 3.39 2.52
CA TYR A 839 19.96 3.95 3.75
C TYR A 839 19.05 5.13 3.44
N GLY A 840 17.88 5.20 4.09
CA GLY A 840 16.95 6.33 4.04
C GLY A 840 16.29 6.62 2.69
N GLN A 841 15.33 7.52 2.73
CA GLN A 841 14.69 8.15 1.57
C GLN A 841 15.50 9.40 1.17
N PRO A 842 16.20 9.39 0.02
CA PRO A 842 17.07 10.50 -0.35
C PRO A 842 16.28 11.71 -0.84
N ARG A 843 16.66 12.88 -0.32
CA ARG A 843 16.28 14.20 -0.80
C ARG A 843 17.53 15.01 -1.12
N MET A 844 17.47 15.83 -2.16
CA MET A 844 18.48 16.83 -2.46
C MET A 844 17.86 18.21 -2.65
N THR A 845 18.66 19.26 -2.44
CA THR A 845 18.21 20.64 -2.63
C THR A 845 18.49 21.11 -4.05
N SER A 846 17.58 21.90 -4.62
CA SER A 846 17.79 22.69 -5.83
C SER A 846 17.66 24.17 -5.45
N SER A 847 18.81 24.86 -5.43
CA SER A 847 18.98 26.17 -4.81
C SER A 847 19.01 27.31 -5.84
N TYR A 848 18.96 28.54 -5.34
CA TYR A 848 19.39 29.75 -6.05
C TYR A 848 20.67 30.31 -5.42
N TYR A 849 21.40 31.13 -6.17
CA TYR A 849 22.63 31.76 -5.69
C TYR A 849 22.31 32.83 -4.65
N PHE A 850 23.01 32.80 -3.52
CA PHE A 850 22.85 33.77 -2.44
C PHE A 850 24.18 34.07 -1.75
N THR A 851 24.34 35.33 -1.34
CA THR A 851 25.50 35.81 -0.57
C THR A 851 25.13 36.21 0.85
N ASP A 852 23.85 36.47 1.10
CA ASP A 852 23.31 36.91 2.38
C ASP A 852 22.30 35.90 2.94
N PHE A 853 22.19 35.84 4.26
CA PHE A 853 21.31 34.89 4.96
C PHE A 853 19.83 35.10 4.62
N GLU A 854 19.40 36.36 4.54
CA GLU A 854 17.99 36.75 4.40
C GLU A 854 17.53 36.81 2.94
N GLN A 855 18.48 36.93 2.01
CA GLN A 855 18.23 37.09 0.58
C GLN A 855 17.21 36.07 0.04
N GLY A 856 16.14 36.60 -0.56
CA GLY A 856 15.15 35.81 -1.31
C GLY A 856 15.61 35.35 -2.70
N PRO A 857 14.74 34.66 -3.46
CA PRO A 857 15.06 34.18 -4.80
C PRO A 857 15.27 35.32 -5.81
N PRO A 858 15.86 35.04 -6.98
CA PRO A 858 15.95 35.99 -8.09
C PRO A 858 14.59 36.64 -8.39
N ALA A 859 14.54 37.97 -8.38
CA ALA A 859 13.31 38.74 -8.49
C ALA A 859 13.42 39.90 -9.47
N ASP A 860 12.31 40.23 -10.15
CA ASP A 860 12.23 41.41 -11.01
C ASP A 860 11.94 42.69 -10.19
N THR A 861 11.78 43.82 -10.88
CA THR A 861 11.52 45.12 -10.24
C THR A 861 10.17 45.20 -9.53
N ASP A 862 9.24 44.31 -9.86
CA ASP A 862 7.93 44.19 -9.24
C ASP A 862 7.93 43.09 -8.16
N GLU A 863 9.12 42.62 -7.76
CA GLU A 863 9.36 41.58 -6.76
C GLU A 863 8.80 40.19 -7.15
N ASN A 864 8.44 39.96 -8.41
CA ASN A 864 8.02 38.64 -8.87
C ASN A 864 9.24 37.73 -9.05
N ILE A 865 9.05 36.42 -8.83
CA ILE A 865 10.14 35.45 -9.02
C ILE A 865 10.48 35.33 -10.52
N ILE A 866 11.77 35.51 -10.83
CA ILE A 866 12.31 35.30 -12.17
C ILE A 866 12.46 33.80 -12.41
N SER A 867 11.80 33.29 -13.46
CA SER A 867 11.88 31.88 -13.86
C SER A 867 13.32 31.46 -14.21
N PRO A 868 13.74 30.23 -13.87
CA PRO A 868 15.01 29.68 -14.33
C PRO A 868 15.10 29.59 -15.85
N VAL A 869 16.22 30.05 -16.42
CA VAL A 869 16.51 29.90 -17.85
C VAL A 869 17.36 28.66 -18.06
N ILE A 870 16.99 27.79 -19.00
CA ILE A 870 17.78 26.59 -19.33
C ILE A 870 18.65 26.89 -20.55
N ASN A 871 19.97 26.77 -20.38
CA ASN A 871 20.93 27.02 -21.45
C ASN A 871 21.12 25.80 -22.38
N GLU A 872 21.95 25.95 -23.41
CA GLU A 872 22.22 24.90 -24.40
C GLU A 872 22.88 23.66 -23.74
N GLU A 873 23.67 23.86 -22.68
CA GLU A 873 24.29 22.82 -21.87
C GLU A 873 23.34 22.14 -20.87
N GLN A 874 22.04 22.45 -20.91
CA GLN A 874 21.01 21.93 -20.00
C GLN A 874 21.19 22.31 -18.52
N MET A 875 21.99 23.34 -18.24
CA MET A 875 22.18 23.95 -16.93
C MET A 875 21.22 25.14 -16.75
N CYS A 876 21.02 25.55 -15.50
CA CYS A 876 20.26 26.76 -15.22
C CYS A 876 21.13 28.02 -15.27
N ASP A 877 20.49 29.10 -15.65
CA ASP A 877 20.99 30.48 -15.59
C ASP A 877 19.92 31.37 -14.91
N GLY A 878 20.17 32.67 -14.79
CA GLY A 878 19.25 33.63 -14.18
C GLY A 878 19.27 33.61 -12.65
N GLY A 879 20.40 33.22 -12.05
CA GLY A 879 20.58 33.19 -10.59
C GLY A 879 20.20 31.86 -9.92
N TRP A 880 19.92 30.81 -10.70
CA TRP A 880 19.56 29.48 -10.21
C TRP A 880 20.73 28.50 -10.27
N VAL A 881 20.96 27.72 -9.20
CA VAL A 881 22.08 26.77 -9.10
C VAL A 881 21.75 25.44 -9.80
N CYS A 882 20.53 24.94 -9.58
CA CYS A 882 20.01 23.70 -10.16
C CYS A 882 20.93 22.49 -10.00
N GLU A 883 21.28 22.16 -8.76
CA GLU A 883 22.12 21.00 -8.42
C GLU A 883 21.58 19.70 -9.03
N HIS A 884 20.25 19.57 -9.18
CA HIS A 884 19.60 18.41 -9.79
C HIS A 884 19.93 18.24 -11.28
N ARG A 885 20.36 19.31 -11.97
CA ARG A 885 20.78 19.29 -13.38
C ARG A 885 22.25 18.97 -13.58
N TRP A 886 23.06 18.98 -12.51
CA TRP A 886 24.48 18.68 -12.63
C TRP A 886 24.68 17.24 -13.13
N ALA A 887 25.51 17.07 -14.17
CA ALA A 887 25.65 15.80 -14.85
C ALA A 887 25.96 14.60 -13.93
N PRO A 888 26.92 14.70 -12.98
CA PRO A 888 27.16 13.61 -12.03
C PRO A 888 25.94 13.31 -11.13
N VAL A 889 25.13 14.32 -10.81
CA VAL A 889 24.02 14.19 -9.86
C VAL A 889 22.84 13.45 -10.48
N TYR A 890 22.31 13.90 -11.62
CA TYR A 890 21.17 13.19 -12.24
C TYR A 890 21.55 11.78 -12.71
N ARG A 891 22.83 11.53 -13.03
CA ARG A 891 23.31 10.19 -13.34
C ARG A 891 23.38 9.31 -12.10
N MET A 892 23.74 9.87 -10.94
CA MET A 892 23.63 9.15 -9.67
C MET A 892 22.18 8.89 -9.25
N VAL A 893 21.22 9.68 -9.70
CA VAL A 893 19.78 9.36 -9.56
C VAL A 893 19.43 8.11 -10.39
N ALA A 894 19.90 8.03 -11.64
CA ALA A 894 19.75 6.82 -12.45
C ALA A 894 20.45 5.61 -11.80
N PHE A 895 21.66 5.78 -11.27
CA PHE A 895 22.36 4.76 -10.49
C PHE A 895 21.52 4.28 -9.32
N ARG A 896 21.00 5.18 -8.47
CA ARG A 896 20.13 4.86 -7.32
C ARG A 896 18.94 4.02 -7.76
N ASN A 897 18.28 4.42 -8.83
CA ASN A 897 17.11 3.71 -9.38
C ASN A 897 17.45 2.28 -9.84
N VAL A 898 18.62 2.08 -10.45
CA VAL A 898 19.10 0.76 -10.86
C VAL A 898 19.41 -0.11 -9.63
N VAL A 899 20.20 0.43 -8.70
CA VAL A 899 20.72 -0.31 -7.54
C VAL A 899 19.71 -0.41 -6.39
N HIS A 900 18.54 0.18 -6.53
CA HIS A 900 17.51 0.20 -5.50
C HIS A 900 17.22 -1.22 -4.95
N ASN A 901 17.07 -1.33 -3.62
CA ASN A 901 16.91 -2.57 -2.84
C ASN A 901 18.05 -3.60 -2.96
N THR A 902 19.26 -3.16 -3.27
CA THR A 902 20.44 -4.03 -3.12
C THR A 902 21.15 -3.70 -1.81
N ALA A 903 21.65 -4.73 -1.13
CA ALA A 903 22.50 -4.54 0.03
C ALA A 903 23.90 -4.11 -0.42
N VAL A 904 24.57 -3.36 0.46
CA VAL A 904 26.01 -3.11 0.33
C VAL A 904 26.75 -4.44 0.45
N THR A 905 27.53 -4.76 -0.57
CA THR A 905 28.40 -5.95 -0.63
C THR A 905 29.80 -5.53 -1.00
N ASN A 906 30.78 -6.41 -0.80
CA ASN A 906 32.18 -6.17 -1.18
C ASN A 906 32.73 -4.83 -0.65
N TRP A 907 32.35 -4.44 0.57
CA TRP A 907 32.91 -3.27 1.22
C TRP A 907 34.43 -3.41 1.31
N TRP A 908 35.14 -2.36 0.93
CA TRP A 908 36.57 -2.22 1.08
C TRP A 908 36.89 -0.80 1.56
N ASP A 909 37.86 -0.71 2.45
CA ASP A 909 38.53 0.54 2.79
C ASP A 909 40.03 0.27 3.00
N ASN A 910 40.85 1.32 2.85
CA ASN A 910 42.28 1.24 3.11
C ASN A 910 42.66 1.57 4.56
N GLY A 911 41.68 1.62 5.48
CA GLY A 911 41.87 2.11 6.84
C GLY A 911 41.83 3.64 6.99
N ASN A 912 41.60 4.39 5.91
CA ASN A 912 41.61 5.86 5.89
C ASN A 912 40.60 6.46 4.88
N ASN A 913 41.07 7.16 3.83
CA ASN A 913 40.27 8.04 2.96
C ASN A 913 40.09 7.47 1.53
N GLN A 914 40.18 6.14 1.40
CA GLN A 914 39.79 5.42 0.21
C GLN A 914 38.79 4.31 0.59
N ILE A 915 37.63 4.31 -0.05
CA ILE A 915 36.58 3.31 0.16
C ILE A 915 36.00 2.85 -1.17
N ALA A 916 35.49 1.63 -1.22
CA ALA A 916 34.73 1.10 -2.35
C ALA A 916 33.70 0.10 -1.88
N PHE A 917 32.58 0.00 -2.58
CA PHE A 917 31.58 -1.02 -2.31
C PHE A 917 30.73 -1.33 -3.53
N ALA A 918 30.17 -2.54 -3.54
CA ALA A 918 29.23 -3.03 -4.52
C ALA A 918 27.80 -2.96 -3.99
N LEU A 919 26.85 -2.90 -4.91
CA LEU A 919 25.43 -2.86 -4.66
C LEU A 919 24.81 -4.09 -5.33
N GLY A 920 24.87 -5.21 -4.62
CA GLY A 920 24.53 -6.54 -5.13
C GLY A 920 25.34 -6.90 -6.38
N LYS A 921 24.65 -7.08 -7.51
CA LYS A 921 25.24 -7.31 -8.85
C LYS A 921 24.90 -6.20 -9.84
N LYS A 922 24.48 -5.04 -9.33
CA LYS A 922 23.87 -3.97 -10.14
C LYS A 922 24.71 -2.71 -10.23
N GLY A 923 25.47 -2.37 -9.20
CA GLY A 923 26.32 -1.18 -9.21
C GLY A 923 27.57 -1.35 -8.37
N PHE A 924 28.57 -0.52 -8.64
CA PHE A 924 29.81 -0.42 -7.89
C PHE A 924 30.27 1.04 -7.85
N ILE A 925 30.77 1.47 -6.70
CA ILE A 925 31.24 2.84 -6.49
C ILE A 925 32.53 2.85 -5.66
N VAL A 926 33.41 3.79 -5.95
CA VAL A 926 34.69 4.01 -5.26
C VAL A 926 34.89 5.49 -4.99
N PHE A 927 35.50 5.81 -3.85
CA PHE A 927 35.84 7.15 -3.40
C PHE A 927 37.32 7.22 -3.01
N ASN A 928 37.97 8.35 -3.32
CA ASN A 928 39.33 8.66 -2.93
C ASN A 928 39.47 10.16 -2.64
N THR A 929 39.73 10.50 -1.37
CA THR A 929 40.00 11.88 -0.94
C THR A 929 41.40 12.05 -0.35
N GLU A 930 42.32 11.12 -0.61
CA GLU A 930 43.68 11.13 -0.04
C GLU A 930 44.66 12.03 -0.80
N GLY A 931 44.31 12.47 -2.01
CA GLY A 931 45.24 13.19 -2.89
C GLY A 931 46.38 12.33 -3.45
N THR A 932 46.35 11.02 -3.22
CA THR A 932 47.25 10.03 -3.84
C THR A 932 46.45 9.10 -4.74
N GLU A 933 47.03 8.68 -5.86
CA GLU A 933 46.33 7.83 -6.82
C GLU A 933 45.99 6.46 -6.23
N LEU A 934 44.72 6.10 -6.29
CA LEU A 934 44.22 4.76 -6.05
C LEU A 934 44.38 3.97 -7.35
N ASN A 935 45.13 2.86 -7.33
CA ASN A 935 45.25 1.93 -8.44
C ASN A 935 45.19 0.49 -7.91
N ARG A 936 44.02 -0.14 -8.04
CA ARG A 936 43.76 -1.45 -7.42
C ARG A 936 42.70 -2.25 -8.16
N GLN A 937 42.83 -3.57 -8.09
CA GLN A 937 41.78 -4.49 -8.49
C GLN A 937 40.73 -4.67 -7.39
N PHE A 938 39.46 -4.43 -7.73
CA PHE A 938 38.30 -4.62 -6.86
C PHE A 938 37.41 -5.75 -7.34
N GLN A 939 36.73 -6.40 -6.39
CA GLN A 939 35.61 -7.29 -6.69
C GLN A 939 34.32 -6.45 -6.80
N THR A 940 33.90 -6.15 -8.01
CA THR A 940 32.78 -5.23 -8.26
C THR A 940 31.41 -5.90 -8.08
N GLY A 941 31.36 -7.24 -8.15
CA GLY A 941 30.09 -7.99 -8.18
C GLY A 941 29.30 -7.85 -9.49
N LEU A 942 29.72 -6.98 -10.42
CA LEU A 942 29.08 -6.76 -11.69
C LEU A 942 29.34 -7.91 -12.67
N PRO A 943 28.42 -8.18 -13.62
CA PRO A 943 28.68 -9.05 -14.75
C PRO A 943 29.87 -8.58 -15.60
N ALA A 944 30.54 -9.51 -16.27
CA ALA A 944 31.62 -9.19 -17.19
C ALA A 944 31.17 -8.25 -18.31
N GLY A 945 31.99 -7.25 -18.62
CA GLY A 945 31.68 -6.26 -19.63
C GLY A 945 32.43 -4.95 -19.46
N THR A 946 32.19 -4.02 -20.38
CA THR A 946 32.71 -2.65 -20.32
C THR A 946 31.61 -1.72 -19.85
N TYR A 947 31.88 -0.96 -18.80
CA TYR A 947 30.98 -0.02 -18.15
C TYR A 947 31.52 1.40 -18.30
N CYS A 948 30.64 2.38 -18.45
CA CYS A 948 31.02 3.78 -18.45
C CYS A 948 31.00 4.33 -17.02
N ASP A 949 32.02 5.09 -16.65
CA ASP A 949 32.00 5.86 -15.42
C ASP A 949 31.00 7.01 -15.57
N ILE A 950 29.90 6.90 -14.84
CA ILE A 950 28.78 7.85 -14.93
C ILE A 950 29.12 9.22 -14.29
N ILE A 951 30.23 9.31 -13.56
CA ILE A 951 30.70 10.56 -12.96
C ILE A 951 31.44 11.40 -14.00
N SER A 952 32.44 10.82 -14.68
CA SER A 952 33.22 11.52 -15.72
C SER A 952 32.53 11.58 -17.08
N GLY A 953 31.52 10.74 -17.34
CA GLY A 953 30.84 10.72 -18.63
C GLY A 953 29.57 9.89 -18.64
N GLN A 954 29.17 9.48 -19.84
CA GLN A 954 27.99 8.66 -20.10
C GLN A 954 28.24 7.76 -21.31
N LYS A 955 27.34 6.82 -21.54
CA LYS A 955 27.32 5.95 -22.70
C LYS A 955 26.61 6.64 -23.88
N GLU A 956 27.33 6.75 -24.99
CA GLU A 956 26.80 7.20 -26.28
C GLU A 956 26.99 6.08 -27.32
N GLY A 957 25.90 5.38 -27.62
CA GLY A 957 25.94 4.15 -28.42
C GLY A 957 26.74 3.05 -27.72
N SER A 958 27.89 2.68 -28.29
CA SER A 958 28.81 1.69 -27.73
C SER A 958 30.06 2.30 -27.09
N VAL A 959 30.15 3.63 -26.98
CA VAL A 959 31.33 4.36 -26.51
C VAL A 959 30.99 5.11 -25.22
N CYS A 960 31.96 5.21 -24.32
CA CYS A 960 31.87 6.06 -23.13
C CYS A 960 32.48 7.43 -23.43
N THR A 961 31.78 8.51 -23.12
CA THR A 961 32.31 9.87 -23.27
C THR A 961 33.34 10.23 -22.20
N GLY A 962 33.30 9.53 -21.06
CA GLY A 962 34.27 9.63 -19.97
C GLY A 962 35.12 8.37 -19.84
N LYS A 963 35.56 8.07 -18.61
CA LYS A 963 36.30 6.83 -18.31
C LYS A 963 35.43 5.60 -18.56
N ASN A 964 36.07 4.49 -18.87
CA ASN A 964 35.43 3.18 -18.90
C ASN A 964 36.15 2.20 -17.97
N VAL A 965 35.41 1.20 -17.51
CA VAL A 965 35.91 0.15 -16.64
C VAL A 965 35.57 -1.20 -17.27
N THR A 966 36.59 -2.05 -17.41
CA THR A 966 36.39 -3.42 -17.89
C THR A 966 36.33 -4.37 -16.70
N VAL A 967 35.18 -5.03 -16.55
CA VAL A 967 34.91 -6.06 -15.54
C VAL A 967 35.16 -7.43 -16.16
N SER A 968 35.98 -8.25 -15.51
CA SER A 968 36.33 -9.59 -15.96
C SER A 968 35.18 -10.60 -15.79
N SER A 969 35.35 -11.81 -16.33
CA SER A 969 34.44 -12.96 -16.10
C SER A 969 34.27 -13.35 -14.63
N THR A 970 35.18 -12.94 -13.75
CA THR A 970 35.13 -13.19 -12.31
C THR A 970 34.54 -12.01 -11.52
N GLY A 971 34.05 -10.97 -12.20
CA GLY A 971 33.49 -9.76 -11.57
C GLY A 971 34.54 -8.75 -11.09
N ALA A 972 35.83 -8.98 -11.38
CA ALA A 972 36.91 -8.12 -10.92
C ALA A 972 37.23 -7.01 -11.93
N ALA A 973 37.58 -5.82 -11.47
CA ALA A 973 38.01 -4.70 -12.30
C ALA A 973 39.17 -3.93 -11.68
N ILE A 974 40.10 -3.45 -12.50
CA ILE A 974 41.15 -2.51 -12.07
C ILE A 974 40.57 -1.11 -12.15
N ILE A 975 40.63 -0.38 -11.04
CA ILE A 975 40.17 1.00 -10.94
C ILE A 975 41.38 1.89 -10.67
N THR A 976 41.48 2.97 -11.43
CA THR A 976 42.45 4.06 -11.22
C THR A 976 41.70 5.38 -10.95
N LEU A 977 41.97 6.00 -9.81
CA LEU A 977 41.32 7.24 -9.37
C LEU A 977 42.33 8.16 -8.67
N SER A 978 42.60 9.33 -9.24
CA SER A 978 43.69 10.21 -8.78
C SER A 978 43.47 10.80 -7.38
N GLY A 979 42.21 10.98 -6.96
CA GLY A 979 41.87 11.55 -5.66
C GLY A 979 42.11 13.06 -5.54
N VAL A 980 42.24 13.74 -6.68
CA VAL A 980 42.43 15.20 -6.77
C VAL A 980 41.46 15.82 -7.80
N GLY A 981 41.15 17.10 -7.62
CA GLY A 981 40.24 17.81 -8.52
C GLY A 981 38.85 17.18 -8.55
N GLN A 982 38.28 16.98 -9.73
CA GLN A 982 36.94 16.38 -9.90
C GLN A 982 36.94 14.84 -9.77
N GLU A 983 38.11 14.20 -9.68
CA GLU A 983 38.24 12.73 -9.63
C GLU A 983 38.24 12.17 -8.20
N LEU A 984 37.25 12.57 -7.39
CA LEU A 984 37.10 12.06 -6.02
C LEU A 984 36.30 10.76 -5.94
N HIS A 985 35.54 10.42 -6.97
CA HIS A 985 34.72 9.21 -7.01
C HIS A 985 34.48 8.74 -8.44
N LEU A 986 34.16 7.46 -8.58
CA LEU A 986 33.80 6.79 -9.83
C LEU A 986 32.66 5.81 -9.55
N ALA A 987 31.67 5.77 -10.44
CA ALA A 987 30.51 4.89 -10.29
C ALA A 987 30.19 4.19 -11.62
N ILE A 988 29.84 2.91 -11.54
CA ILE A 988 29.46 2.08 -12.69
C ILE A 988 28.27 1.20 -12.34
N HIS A 989 27.33 0.98 -13.27
CA HIS A 989 26.14 0.16 -13.03
C HIS A 989 25.64 -0.57 -14.29
N VAL A 990 24.81 -1.59 -14.09
CA VAL A 990 24.07 -2.28 -15.16
C VAL A 990 22.85 -1.47 -15.61
N GLY A 991 22.34 -1.70 -16.81
CA GLY A 991 21.14 -1.04 -17.31
C GLY A 991 21.40 0.31 -17.97
N ASP A 992 20.32 1.03 -18.29
CA ASP A 992 20.40 2.31 -19.01
C ASP A 992 20.75 3.47 -18.05
N GLU A 993 21.54 4.42 -18.55
CA GLU A 993 21.96 5.63 -17.82
C GLU A 993 20.94 6.78 -17.90
N VAL A 994 19.82 6.54 -18.59
CA VAL A 994 18.70 7.46 -18.73
C VAL A 994 17.47 6.76 -18.16
N GLY A 995 16.67 7.46 -17.35
CA GLY A 995 15.41 6.92 -16.84
C GLY A 995 14.60 6.34 -18.00
N SER A 996 14.15 5.09 -17.86
CA SER A 996 13.33 4.45 -18.88
C SER A 996 12.15 5.36 -19.20
N LYS A 997 11.99 5.75 -20.47
CA LYS A 997 10.78 6.44 -20.93
C LYS A 997 9.58 5.61 -20.48
N ALA A 998 8.75 6.19 -19.63
CA ALA A 998 7.50 5.61 -19.19
C ALA A 998 6.55 5.41 -20.37
#